data_AF-A0AA42CET1-F1
#
_entry.id   AF-A0AA42CET1-F1
#
_cell.length_a   1.000
_cell.length_b   1.000
_cell.length_c   1.000
_cell.angle_alpha   90.00
_cell.angle_beta   90.00
_cell.angle_gamma   90.00
#
_symmetry.space_group_name_H-M   'P 1'
#
loop_
_entity.id
_entity.type
_entity.pdbx_description
1 polymer ?
#
loop_
_entity_poly.entity_id
_entity_poly.type
_entity_poly.pdbx_seq_one_letter_code
_entity_poly.pdbx_strand_id
1 'polypeptide(L)'
;MPETSADDAGAGEVLIGGAFAVDVARPLAGAGGGLPAFVAHDRKGGRTGLMAVQVQPDAPARAQALNMLPQTQVDGVLSPLAHGPAPDASGVPAWFVICQAPPGPPLAAAGDAPARPWGEAELLDRLLRPAAHALEQLQACHATHRAIRPDNLFRAGAGEPVMLGSAWAAPPASLQPALYEPPYAAMCLPCGRGDGSIADDVYALGVTLLVLALGRLPMAGLDDAAIIRRKLEMGSFAALAGDERLPPAIADLVRGMLAEDPEHRPPPALLADPATARARRVAARPPRRAQRPLEMGPQAAWTARTLAYALATDPDRGGRLLRSGSVDRWIRRSLGDSQLAARLEEAVRLRATDPDAEDQRADGLLTARAVAALDPLAPLCWRGIAVWPDGLGPAIVAAGTAGGGEAGTEVADALQQVVAAEAVAAWAAARPDRCDPLILRADAHQHRMLQRLRGWGGGMTRLRYTLNPLLACRSRMLDGRMVVRLPELLPALEAAAARQELHGQLPVDREIAAFVAARGELRAEGDLVALAEPPRPEIAAVVALRVLARLQLRLNGEAVPALAAWLAALAAPALAVWRNRDGRERRERALAEAAQTGHLTAMLEVLDDPPARAADERALQEALAAVQRIDAQLAQIAAGGPARADAARRIGQEAVACAGAVALTIATVAAVLG
;
A
#
# COMPACT_ATOMS: atom_id res chain seq x y z
N MET A 1 19.96 -26.02 41.94
CA MET A 1 18.51 -26.05 42.18
C MET A 1 18.14 -24.90 43.10
N PRO A 2 17.03 -24.19 42.86
CA PRO A 2 15.90 -24.51 41.97
C PRO A 2 16.21 -24.04 40.53
N GLU A 3 16.01 -24.79 39.45
CA GLU A 3 14.72 -25.25 38.88
C GLU A 3 13.63 -24.18 38.94
N THR A 4 13.87 -23.07 38.24
CA THR A 4 12.80 -22.21 37.74
C THR A 4 12.09 -22.95 36.60
N SER A 5 10.96 -23.51 36.99
CA SER A 5 9.87 -24.06 36.17
C SER A 5 9.72 -23.42 34.80
N ALA A 6 9.68 -24.28 33.78
CA ALA A 6 9.29 -23.97 32.40
C ALA A 6 7.78 -23.71 32.23
N ASP A 7 7.10 -23.24 33.28
CA ASP A 7 5.63 -23.16 33.37
C ASP A 7 5.15 -21.80 33.93
N ASP A 8 5.82 -20.72 33.55
CA ASP A 8 5.25 -19.37 33.64
C ASP A 8 4.86 -18.90 32.23
N ALA A 9 4.07 -19.73 31.54
CA ALA A 9 3.30 -19.25 30.40
C ALA A 9 2.21 -18.33 30.94
N GLY A 10 2.54 -17.06 31.10
CA GLY A 10 1.54 -16.03 31.39
C GLY A 10 0.40 -16.17 30.39
N ALA A 11 -0.79 -16.48 30.89
CA ALA A 11 -2.00 -16.57 30.09
C ALA A 11 -2.23 -15.21 29.40
N GLY A 12 -1.79 -15.09 28.15
CA GLY A 12 -1.78 -13.82 27.40
C GLY A 12 -0.56 -13.55 26.51
N GLU A 13 0.49 -14.38 26.50
CA GLU A 13 1.65 -14.19 25.60
C GLU A 13 1.24 -14.37 24.12
N VAL A 14 1.46 -13.33 23.29
CA VAL A 14 1.15 -13.36 21.85
C VAL A 14 2.28 -14.09 21.11
N LEU A 15 1.95 -15.20 20.46
CA LEU A 15 2.92 -16.03 19.73
C LEU A 15 2.85 -15.80 18.21
N ILE A 16 3.95 -15.31 17.63
CA ILE A 16 4.15 -15.20 16.18
C ILE A 16 4.26 -16.60 15.58
N GLY A 17 3.49 -16.86 14.52
CA GLY A 17 3.40 -18.20 13.91
C GLY A 17 2.93 -19.29 14.88
N GLY A 18 2.32 -18.90 16.02
CA GLY A 18 1.94 -19.82 17.08
C GLY A 18 3.09 -20.51 17.80
N ALA A 19 4.33 -20.03 17.66
CA ALA A 19 5.53 -20.66 18.24
C ALA A 19 6.51 -19.68 18.89
N PHE A 20 6.62 -18.44 18.38
CA PHE A 20 7.68 -17.52 18.77
C PHE A 20 7.14 -16.38 19.63
N ALA A 21 7.71 -16.19 20.81
CA ALA A 21 7.46 -15.04 21.67
C ALA A 21 8.55 -13.97 21.49
N VAL A 22 8.18 -12.69 21.56
CA VAL A 22 9.10 -11.55 21.49
C VAL A 22 9.34 -11.01 22.89
N ASP A 23 10.60 -10.91 23.31
CA ASP A 23 10.99 -10.29 24.58
C ASP A 23 11.49 -8.85 24.33
N VAL A 24 10.54 -7.92 24.28
CA VAL A 24 10.82 -6.49 24.05
C VAL A 24 11.63 -5.82 25.16
N ALA A 25 11.76 -6.44 26.34
CA ALA A 25 12.58 -5.94 27.43
C ALA A 25 14.08 -6.23 27.22
N ARG A 26 14.43 -7.10 26.27
CA ARG A 26 15.82 -7.47 25.94
C ARG A 26 16.20 -7.02 24.53
N PRO A 27 16.49 -5.73 24.31
CA PRO A 27 16.93 -5.24 23.01
C PRO A 27 18.32 -5.78 22.63
N LEU A 28 18.52 -6.02 21.33
CA LEU A 28 19.77 -6.45 20.71
C LEU A 28 20.33 -5.29 19.89
N ALA A 29 21.17 -4.46 20.52
CA ALA A 29 21.72 -3.25 19.90
C ALA A 29 22.48 -3.57 18.60
N GLY A 30 22.12 -2.89 17.50
CA GLY A 30 22.75 -3.04 16.19
C GLY A 30 22.42 -4.32 15.42
N ALA A 31 21.76 -5.30 16.04
CA ALA A 31 21.51 -6.61 15.43
C ALA A 31 20.46 -6.57 14.30
N GLY A 32 19.54 -5.59 14.33
CA GLY A 32 18.47 -5.43 13.33
C GLY A 32 18.87 -4.69 12.06
N GLY A 33 20.16 -4.38 11.85
CA GLY A 33 20.61 -3.73 10.61
C GLY A 33 19.99 -2.36 10.36
N GLY A 34 19.90 -1.54 11.41
CA GLY A 34 19.24 -0.21 11.40
C GLY A 34 17.80 -0.21 11.93
N LEU A 35 17.24 -1.38 12.25
CA LEU A 35 15.93 -1.51 12.88
C LEU A 35 16.05 -1.95 14.35
N PRO A 36 15.05 -1.63 15.21
CA PRO A 36 14.95 -2.20 16.53
C PRO A 36 14.88 -3.72 16.47
N ALA A 37 15.67 -4.37 17.31
CA ALA A 37 15.72 -5.83 17.41
C ALA A 37 15.71 -6.26 18.87
N PHE A 38 15.09 -7.41 19.14
CA PHE A 38 14.84 -7.94 20.47
C PHE A 38 15.10 -9.44 20.51
N VAL A 39 15.34 -9.99 21.70
CA VAL A 39 15.41 -11.44 21.88
C VAL A 39 14.06 -12.07 21.54
N ALA A 40 14.09 -13.23 20.88
CA ALA A 40 12.92 -14.06 20.65
C ALA A 40 13.09 -15.45 21.27
N HIS A 41 11.98 -16.06 21.67
CA HIS A 41 11.94 -17.38 22.30
C HIS A 41 11.07 -18.35 21.49
N ASP A 42 11.62 -19.51 21.13
CA ASP A 42 10.84 -20.60 20.54
C ASP A 42 10.17 -21.41 21.66
N ARG A 43 8.85 -21.22 21.83
CA ARG A 43 8.04 -21.90 22.85
C ARG A 43 7.69 -23.34 22.47
N LYS A 44 7.89 -23.74 21.21
CA LYS A 44 7.48 -25.07 20.72
C LYS A 44 8.63 -25.94 20.22
N GLY A 45 9.58 -25.35 19.49
CA GLY A 45 10.64 -26.07 18.78
C GLY A 45 12.00 -26.08 19.49
N GLY A 46 12.15 -25.41 20.63
CA GLY A 46 13.39 -25.40 21.41
C GLY A 46 14.58 -24.71 20.75
N ARG A 47 14.38 -23.98 19.65
CA ARG A 47 15.43 -23.17 19.01
C ARG A 47 15.91 -22.09 19.95
N THR A 48 17.22 -21.89 19.99
CA THR A 48 17.88 -20.89 20.83
C THR A 48 18.57 -19.84 19.96
N GLY A 49 18.93 -18.70 20.56
CA GLY A 49 19.63 -17.63 19.84
C GLY A 49 18.78 -16.96 18.77
N LEU A 50 17.48 -16.75 19.02
CA LEU A 50 16.59 -16.08 18.08
C LEU A 50 16.47 -14.58 18.35
N MET A 51 16.17 -13.85 17.28
CA MET A 51 15.93 -12.40 17.29
C MET A 51 14.60 -12.10 16.61
N ALA A 52 13.89 -11.08 17.11
CA ALA A 52 12.76 -10.44 16.47
C ALA A 52 13.17 -9.04 16.00
N VAL A 53 12.99 -8.74 14.72
CA VAL A 53 13.24 -7.42 14.13
C VAL A 53 11.91 -6.71 13.92
N GLN A 54 11.76 -5.51 14.49
CA GLN A 54 10.53 -4.72 14.40
C GLN A 54 10.46 -4.01 13.05
N VAL A 55 9.32 -4.16 12.35
CA VAL A 55 9.02 -3.49 11.09
C VAL A 55 8.47 -2.09 11.37
N GLN A 56 8.95 -1.10 10.62
CA GLN A 56 8.46 0.27 10.70
C GLN A 56 7.06 0.39 10.04
N PRO A 57 6.08 1.07 10.66
CA PRO A 57 4.71 1.18 10.11
C PRO A 57 4.60 1.87 8.74
N ASP A 58 5.59 2.68 8.38
CA ASP A 58 5.69 3.45 7.15
C ASP A 58 6.62 2.82 6.10
N ALA A 59 7.35 1.76 6.47
CA ALA A 59 8.29 1.05 5.61
C ALA A 59 7.97 -0.46 5.65
N PRO A 60 7.05 -0.94 4.79
CA PRO A 60 6.54 -2.30 4.86
C PRO A 60 7.62 -3.36 4.56
N ALA A 61 7.51 -4.50 5.23
CA ALA A 61 8.40 -5.64 5.01
C ALA A 61 8.20 -6.31 3.64
N ARG A 62 9.22 -7.05 3.18
CA ARG A 62 9.27 -7.69 1.86
C ARG A 62 8.45 -8.98 1.85
N ALA A 63 7.16 -8.87 1.51
CA ALA A 63 6.21 -9.98 1.53
C ALA A 63 6.69 -11.24 0.77
N GLN A 64 7.24 -11.07 -0.44
CA GLN A 64 7.73 -12.20 -1.23
C GLN A 64 8.93 -12.89 -0.56
N ALA A 65 9.89 -12.13 -0.03
CA ALA A 65 11.05 -12.68 0.67
C ALA A 65 10.64 -13.42 1.95
N LEU A 66 9.70 -12.84 2.72
CA LEU A 66 9.16 -13.45 3.93
C LEU A 66 8.39 -14.76 3.66
N ASN A 67 7.80 -14.92 2.48
CA ASN A 67 7.12 -16.16 2.09
C ASN A 67 8.09 -17.23 1.54
N MET A 68 9.10 -16.83 0.78
CA MET A 68 10.00 -17.74 0.06
C MET A 68 11.16 -18.25 0.92
N LEU A 69 11.88 -17.36 1.60
CA LEU A 69 13.13 -17.71 2.29
C LEU A 69 12.99 -18.72 3.44
N PRO A 70 11.89 -18.76 4.22
CA PRO A 70 11.72 -19.80 5.23
C PRO A 70 11.71 -21.23 4.66
N GLN A 71 11.37 -21.38 3.38
CA GLN A 71 11.30 -22.68 2.69
C GLN A 71 12.64 -23.09 2.07
N THR A 72 13.46 -22.12 1.65
CA THR A 72 14.72 -22.39 0.93
C THR A 72 15.92 -22.53 1.87
N GLN A 73 15.93 -21.81 3.01
CA GLN A 73 17.06 -21.71 3.94
C GLN A 73 18.37 -21.32 3.25
N VAL A 74 18.69 -20.03 3.24
CA VAL A 74 19.93 -19.53 2.63
C VAL A 74 21.05 -19.46 3.66
N ASP A 75 22.14 -20.17 3.40
CA ASP A 75 23.33 -20.16 4.27
C ASP A 75 24.08 -18.83 4.18
N GLY A 76 24.66 -18.40 5.29
CA GLY A 76 25.43 -17.16 5.37
C GLY A 76 24.57 -15.88 5.40
N VAL A 77 23.24 -16.01 5.56
CA VAL A 77 22.31 -14.89 5.70
C VAL A 77 21.39 -15.12 6.90
N LEU A 78 21.05 -14.07 7.65
CA LEU A 78 20.00 -14.11 8.68
C LEU A 78 18.61 -14.23 8.01
N SER A 79 18.25 -15.45 7.62
CA SER A 79 17.01 -15.77 6.94
C SER A 79 15.79 -15.64 7.87
N PRO A 80 14.64 -15.16 7.38
CA PRO A 80 13.41 -15.09 8.16
C PRO A 80 12.88 -16.51 8.43
N LEU A 81 12.35 -16.72 9.63
CA LEU A 81 11.76 -17.98 10.09
C LEU A 81 10.24 -17.89 10.22
N ALA A 82 9.75 -16.74 10.70
CA ALA A 82 8.34 -16.43 10.85
C ALA A 82 8.17 -14.91 10.89
N HIS A 83 6.93 -14.43 10.74
CA HIS A 83 6.61 -13.03 10.95
C HIS A 83 5.16 -12.88 11.40
N GLY A 84 4.85 -11.79 12.08
CA GLY A 84 3.50 -11.57 12.60
C GLY A 84 3.42 -10.45 13.62
N PRO A 85 2.21 -10.20 14.16
CA PRO A 85 2.01 -9.15 15.13
C PRO A 85 2.44 -9.61 16.53
N ALA A 86 3.06 -8.70 17.29
CA ALA A 86 3.29 -8.81 18.73
C ALA A 86 3.28 -7.40 19.35
N PRO A 87 3.08 -7.24 20.67
CA PRO A 87 3.24 -5.95 21.32
C PRO A 87 4.69 -5.44 21.20
N ASP A 88 4.86 -4.14 20.92
CA ASP A 88 6.15 -3.48 21.00
C ASP A 88 6.51 -3.07 22.44
N ALA A 89 7.64 -2.36 22.61
CA ALA A 89 8.08 -1.88 23.92
C ALA A 89 7.09 -0.92 24.60
N SER A 90 6.16 -0.30 23.86
CA SER A 90 5.09 0.55 24.40
C SER A 90 3.79 -0.22 24.68
N GLY A 91 3.76 -1.52 24.37
CA GLY A 91 2.56 -2.37 24.47
C GLY A 91 1.61 -2.23 23.28
N VAL A 92 1.97 -1.44 22.26
CA VAL A 92 1.15 -1.26 21.06
C VAL A 92 1.44 -2.39 20.07
N PRO A 93 0.44 -2.95 19.37
CA PRO A 93 0.68 -3.96 18.34
C PRO A 93 1.62 -3.47 17.24
N ALA A 94 2.71 -4.19 17.01
CA ALA A 94 3.66 -3.97 15.92
C ALA A 94 3.92 -5.27 15.15
N TRP A 95 4.50 -5.16 13.96
CA TRP A 95 4.86 -6.32 13.16
C TRP A 95 6.33 -6.67 13.35
N PHE A 96 6.63 -7.95 13.54
CA PHE A 96 7.99 -8.45 13.73
C PHE A 96 8.32 -9.53 12.72
N VAL A 97 9.60 -9.60 12.36
CA VAL A 97 10.20 -10.70 11.61
C VAL A 97 11.13 -11.46 12.54
N ILE A 98 10.90 -12.76 12.70
CA ILE A 98 11.73 -13.66 13.51
C ILE A 98 12.83 -14.24 12.63
N CYS A 99 14.08 -14.20 13.09
CA CYS A 99 15.23 -14.85 12.47
C CYS A 99 16.24 -15.31 13.53
N GLN A 100 17.34 -15.93 13.09
CA GLN A 100 18.49 -16.18 13.98
C GLN A 100 19.10 -14.86 14.44
N ALA A 101 19.52 -14.80 15.70
CA ALA A 101 20.34 -13.70 16.19
C ALA A 101 21.73 -13.77 15.53
N PRO A 102 22.37 -12.62 15.25
CA PRO A 102 23.69 -12.62 14.65
C PRO A 102 24.72 -13.30 15.56
N PRO A 103 25.78 -13.91 14.97
CA PRO A 103 26.81 -14.62 15.73
C PRO A 103 27.71 -13.70 16.60
N GLY A 104 27.60 -12.39 16.43
CA GLY A 104 28.38 -11.38 17.15
C GLY A 104 27.85 -9.97 16.87
N PRO A 105 28.54 -8.92 17.34
CA PRO A 105 28.18 -7.54 17.02
C PRO A 105 28.39 -7.22 15.52
N PRO A 106 27.78 -6.15 15.00
CA PRO A 106 28.01 -5.71 13.63
C PRO A 106 29.48 -5.34 13.40
N LEU A 107 29.97 -5.45 12.16
CA LEU A 107 31.37 -5.15 11.83
C LEU A 107 31.74 -3.68 12.07
N ALA A 108 30.76 -2.77 12.01
CA ALA A 108 30.89 -1.38 12.42
C ALA A 108 29.55 -0.86 12.99
N ALA A 109 29.58 0.27 13.69
CA ALA A 109 28.35 0.99 14.03
C ALA A 109 27.73 1.64 12.79
N ALA A 110 26.44 1.99 12.87
CA ALA A 110 25.74 2.66 11.79
C ALA A 110 26.42 3.99 11.43
N GLY A 111 26.77 4.17 10.16
CA GLY A 111 27.46 5.37 9.69
C GLY A 111 28.96 5.43 10.01
N ASP A 112 29.54 4.36 10.55
CA ASP A 112 30.98 4.26 10.84
C ASP A 112 31.67 3.21 9.94
N ALA A 113 32.99 3.27 9.92
CA ALA A 113 33.85 2.23 9.37
C ALA A 113 34.49 1.40 10.50
N PRO A 114 35.01 0.20 10.19
CA PRO A 114 35.71 -0.60 11.19
C PRO A 114 36.97 0.12 11.69
N ALA A 115 37.32 -0.13 12.95
CA ALA A 115 38.46 0.52 13.61
C ALA A 115 39.84 0.23 12.98
N ARG A 116 39.97 -0.83 12.16
CA ARG A 116 41.20 -1.15 11.42
C ARG A 116 40.94 -1.58 9.98
N PRO A 117 41.88 -1.31 9.07
CA PRO A 117 41.92 -1.95 7.76
C PRO A 117 42.00 -3.49 7.87
N TRP A 118 41.34 -4.18 6.94
CA TRP A 118 41.42 -5.64 6.79
C TRP A 118 42.49 -6.02 5.78
N GLY A 119 43.19 -7.13 6.04
CA GLY A 119 44.19 -7.67 5.11
C GLY A 119 43.56 -8.40 3.93
N GLU A 120 44.32 -8.60 2.85
CA GLU A 120 43.84 -9.25 1.61
C GLU A 120 43.21 -10.62 1.89
N ALA A 121 43.88 -11.50 2.63
CA ALA A 121 43.35 -12.83 2.95
C ALA A 121 42.06 -12.77 3.79
N GLU A 122 41.96 -11.82 4.73
CA GLU A 122 40.75 -11.62 5.54
C GLU A 122 39.58 -11.18 4.66
N LEU A 123 39.80 -10.22 3.76
CA LEU A 123 38.80 -9.74 2.80
C LEU A 123 38.31 -10.84 1.86
N LEU A 124 39.23 -11.64 1.32
CA LEU A 124 38.91 -12.69 0.35
C LEU A 124 38.21 -13.88 1.03
N ASP A 125 38.80 -14.43 2.09
CA ASP A 125 38.35 -15.70 2.66
C ASP A 125 37.24 -15.54 3.69
N ARG A 126 37.17 -14.39 4.39
CA ARG A 126 36.17 -14.17 5.44
C ARG A 126 34.97 -13.36 4.98
N LEU A 127 35.11 -12.50 3.96
CA LEU A 127 33.98 -11.75 3.42
C LEU A 127 33.59 -12.18 2.00
N LEU A 128 34.50 -12.06 1.03
CA LEU A 128 34.13 -12.19 -0.39
C LEU A 128 33.58 -13.58 -0.71
N ARG A 129 34.28 -14.67 -0.37
CA ARG A 129 33.82 -16.03 -0.70
C ARG A 129 32.52 -16.40 0.03
N PRO A 130 32.37 -16.20 1.37
CA PRO A 130 31.11 -16.49 2.05
C PRO A 130 29.93 -15.67 1.50
N ALA A 131 30.12 -14.37 1.28
CA ALA A 131 29.08 -13.51 0.72
C ALA A 131 28.74 -13.91 -0.73
N ALA A 132 29.72 -14.27 -1.55
CA ALA A 132 29.48 -14.75 -2.91
C ALA A 132 28.61 -16.00 -2.93
N HIS A 133 28.84 -16.95 -2.03
CA HIS A 133 28.01 -18.15 -1.93
C HIS A 133 26.57 -17.82 -1.47
N ALA A 134 26.42 -16.97 -0.46
CA ALA A 134 25.11 -16.50 0.00
C ALA A 134 24.33 -15.78 -1.12
N LEU A 135 24.99 -14.91 -1.89
CA LEU A 135 24.40 -14.19 -3.01
C LEU A 135 24.03 -15.12 -4.17
N GLU A 136 24.81 -16.17 -4.44
CA GLU A 136 24.47 -17.19 -5.42
C GLU A 136 23.17 -17.91 -5.04
N GLN A 137 23.01 -18.28 -3.77
CA GLN A 137 21.79 -18.91 -3.27
C GLN A 137 20.57 -17.97 -3.33
N LEU A 138 20.74 -16.69 -2.95
CA LEU A 138 19.68 -15.68 -3.09
C LEU A 138 19.27 -15.50 -4.56
N GLN A 139 20.24 -15.44 -5.48
CA GLN A 139 19.99 -15.36 -6.90
C GLN A 139 19.16 -16.55 -7.41
N ALA A 140 19.49 -17.76 -6.95
CA ALA A 140 18.80 -18.99 -7.35
C ALA A 140 17.32 -19.00 -6.94
N CYS A 141 16.94 -18.31 -5.85
CA CYS A 141 15.54 -18.16 -5.43
C CYS A 141 14.91 -16.82 -5.86
N HIS A 142 15.50 -16.11 -6.82
CA HIS A 142 15.04 -14.80 -7.31
C HIS A 142 14.89 -13.75 -6.21
N ALA A 143 15.79 -13.75 -5.22
CA ALA A 143 15.85 -12.79 -4.13
C ALA A 143 17.14 -11.95 -4.21
N THR A 144 17.09 -10.78 -3.58
CA THR A 144 18.21 -9.86 -3.41
C THR A 144 18.33 -9.51 -1.93
N HIS A 145 19.53 -9.22 -1.44
CA HIS A 145 19.75 -8.81 -0.06
C HIS A 145 19.36 -7.33 0.13
N ARG A 146 19.91 -6.41 -0.68
CA ARG A 146 19.63 -4.97 -0.70
C ARG A 146 19.89 -4.26 0.64
N ALA A 147 20.88 -4.73 1.39
CA ALA A 147 21.28 -4.16 2.69
C ALA A 147 22.70 -4.59 3.11
N ILE A 148 23.64 -4.68 2.16
CA ILE A 148 25.01 -5.13 2.40
C ILE A 148 25.89 -3.94 2.73
N ARG A 149 26.24 -3.83 4.01
CA ARG A 149 27.07 -2.75 4.57
C ARG A 149 27.56 -3.14 5.96
N PRO A 150 28.69 -2.58 6.45
CA PRO A 150 29.34 -3.04 7.69
C PRO A 150 28.46 -3.12 8.95
N ASP A 151 27.48 -2.23 9.09
CA ASP A 151 26.52 -2.19 10.20
C ASP A 151 25.40 -3.25 10.10
N ASN A 152 25.36 -4.02 9.01
CA ASN A 152 24.45 -5.15 8.81
C ASN A 152 25.21 -6.41 8.36
N LEU A 153 26.47 -6.53 8.80
CA LEU A 153 27.32 -7.71 8.61
C LEU A 153 27.87 -8.15 9.96
N PHE A 154 27.99 -9.45 10.17
CA PHE A 154 28.28 -10.03 11.49
C PHE A 154 29.28 -11.16 11.40
N ARG A 155 30.06 -11.40 12.46
CA ARG A 155 30.94 -12.57 12.59
C ARG A 155 31.11 -12.97 14.05
N ALA A 156 31.28 -14.26 14.33
CA ALA A 156 31.55 -14.75 15.69
C ALA A 156 32.92 -14.31 16.22
N GLY A 157 33.91 -14.16 15.34
CA GLY A 157 35.26 -13.75 15.68
C GLY A 157 36.07 -13.36 14.45
N ALA A 158 37.30 -12.86 14.64
CA ALA A 158 38.11 -12.33 13.54
C ALA A 158 38.46 -13.35 12.45
N GLY A 159 38.61 -14.63 12.82
CA GLY A 159 38.90 -15.73 11.91
C GLY A 159 37.66 -16.41 11.30
N GLU A 160 36.46 -16.01 11.72
CA GLU A 160 35.21 -16.64 11.30
C GLU A 160 34.65 -15.97 10.03
N PRO A 161 33.91 -16.71 9.19
CA PRO A 161 33.27 -16.13 8.01
C PRO A 161 32.22 -15.08 8.42
N VAL A 162 32.11 -14.05 7.57
CA VAL A 162 31.10 -13.01 7.70
C VAL A 162 29.74 -13.55 7.25
N MET A 163 28.73 -13.22 8.04
CA MET A 163 27.32 -13.50 7.79
C MET A 163 26.60 -12.20 7.42
N LEU A 164 25.75 -12.26 6.38
CA LEU A 164 24.89 -11.16 5.97
C LEU A 164 23.70 -11.03 6.93
N GLY A 165 23.35 -9.79 7.29
CA GLY A 165 22.31 -9.49 8.26
C GLY A 165 20.87 -9.68 7.78
N SER A 166 19.92 -9.13 8.54
CA SER A 166 18.50 -9.12 8.14
C SER A 166 18.26 -8.04 7.09
N ALA A 167 17.46 -8.36 6.07
CA ALA A 167 17.13 -7.42 5.00
C ALA A 167 15.68 -7.54 4.49
N TRP A 168 14.81 -8.04 5.38
CA TRP A 168 13.44 -8.44 5.03
C TRP A 168 12.38 -7.60 5.73
N ALA A 169 12.75 -6.98 6.85
CA ALA A 169 11.88 -6.20 7.74
C ALA A 169 11.68 -4.73 7.32
N ALA A 170 12.16 -4.35 6.13
CA ALA A 170 11.96 -3.04 5.52
C ALA A 170 11.97 -3.17 3.98
N PRO A 171 11.51 -2.16 3.23
CA PRO A 171 11.58 -2.17 1.77
C PRO A 171 13.02 -2.31 1.30
N PRO A 172 13.25 -2.96 0.13
CA PRO A 172 14.60 -3.22 -0.34
C PRO A 172 15.40 -1.92 -0.46
N ALA A 173 16.63 -1.93 0.05
CA ALA A 173 17.56 -0.80 0.04
C ALA A 173 17.09 0.49 0.76
N SER A 174 15.93 0.50 1.44
CA SER A 174 15.43 1.71 2.11
C SER A 174 16.33 2.21 3.24
N LEU A 175 17.05 1.31 3.91
CA LEU A 175 18.01 1.63 4.97
C LEU A 175 19.46 1.66 4.47
N GLN A 176 19.69 1.50 3.16
CA GLN A 176 21.04 1.47 2.60
C GLN A 176 21.52 2.91 2.33
N PRO A 177 22.69 3.34 2.83
CA PRO A 177 23.21 4.67 2.50
C PRO A 177 23.55 4.81 1.02
N ALA A 178 23.46 6.03 0.45
CA ALA A 178 23.81 6.29 -0.96
C ALA A 178 25.25 5.88 -1.33
N LEU A 179 26.14 5.81 -0.34
CA LEU A 179 27.50 5.31 -0.50
C LEU A 179 27.54 3.87 -1.04
N TYR A 180 26.64 3.00 -0.58
CA TYR A 180 26.60 1.58 -0.92
C TYR A 180 25.72 1.26 -2.14
N GLU A 181 25.03 2.26 -2.70
CA GLU A 181 24.20 2.11 -3.88
C GLU A 181 24.89 2.64 -5.15
N PRO A 182 24.65 2.04 -6.33
CA PRO A 182 24.97 2.66 -7.60
C PRO A 182 24.18 3.96 -7.80
N PRO A 183 24.67 4.93 -8.60
CA PRO A 183 24.03 6.25 -8.74
C PRO A 183 22.54 6.21 -9.09
N TYR A 184 22.12 5.27 -9.94
CA TYR A 184 20.72 5.14 -10.37
C TYR A 184 19.78 4.69 -9.24
N ALA A 185 20.27 3.91 -8.27
CA ALA A 185 19.48 3.50 -7.12
C ALA A 185 19.56 4.53 -5.99
N ALA A 186 20.76 5.10 -5.77
CA ALA A 186 21.01 6.12 -4.75
C ALA A 186 20.12 7.37 -4.91
N MET A 187 19.82 7.77 -6.16
CA MET A 187 18.98 8.94 -6.44
C MET A 187 17.47 8.71 -6.20
N CYS A 188 17.03 7.48 -6.03
CA CYS A 188 15.63 7.18 -5.76
C CYS A 188 15.24 7.60 -4.33
N LEU A 189 13.94 7.83 -4.12
CA LEU A 189 13.36 7.82 -2.78
C LEU A 189 13.81 6.54 -2.05
N PRO A 190 14.16 6.57 -0.75
CA PRO A 190 14.66 5.38 -0.06
C PRO A 190 13.74 4.16 -0.19
N CYS A 191 12.44 4.33 0.05
CA CYS A 191 11.43 3.26 -0.14
C CYS A 191 11.04 3.04 -1.62
N GLY A 192 11.58 3.82 -2.55
CA GLY A 192 11.33 3.75 -3.99
C GLY A 192 12.42 3.04 -4.80
N ARG A 193 13.39 2.40 -4.13
CA ARG A 193 14.57 1.79 -4.78
C ARG A 193 14.31 0.46 -5.50
N GLY A 194 13.13 -0.13 -5.33
CA GLY A 194 12.76 -1.42 -5.95
C GLY A 194 13.57 -2.61 -5.43
N ASP A 195 13.15 -3.81 -5.83
CA ASP A 195 13.80 -5.07 -5.45
C ASP A 195 15.23 -5.16 -5.98
N GLY A 196 15.51 -4.45 -7.07
CA GLY A 196 16.82 -4.44 -7.73
C GLY A 196 17.20 -5.83 -8.25
N SER A 197 18.49 -6.03 -8.46
CA SER A 197 19.07 -7.27 -8.96
C SER A 197 20.22 -7.73 -8.06
N ILE A 198 20.65 -8.98 -8.24
CA ILE A 198 21.83 -9.48 -7.53
C ILE A 198 23.10 -8.66 -7.86
N ALA A 199 23.13 -7.99 -9.02
CA ALA A 199 24.23 -7.12 -9.39
C ALA A 199 24.31 -5.87 -8.48
N ASP A 200 23.20 -5.43 -7.89
CA ASP A 200 23.19 -4.34 -6.91
C ASP A 200 23.77 -4.79 -5.56
N ASP A 201 23.55 -6.04 -5.18
CA ASP A 201 24.21 -6.65 -4.01
C ASP A 201 25.71 -6.83 -4.23
N VAL A 202 26.12 -7.24 -5.43
CA VAL A 202 27.53 -7.29 -5.82
C VAL A 202 28.18 -5.91 -5.76
N TYR A 203 27.48 -4.85 -6.19
CA TYR A 203 27.97 -3.48 -6.05
C TYR A 203 28.17 -3.12 -4.58
N ALA A 204 27.15 -3.34 -3.74
CA ALA A 204 27.21 -3.04 -2.31
C ALA A 204 28.31 -3.84 -1.58
N LEU A 205 28.54 -5.10 -1.96
CA LEU A 205 29.67 -5.91 -1.48
C LEU A 205 31.02 -5.32 -1.92
N GLY A 206 31.11 -4.80 -3.14
CA GLY A 206 32.32 -4.13 -3.65
C GLY A 206 32.65 -2.86 -2.86
N VAL A 207 31.64 -2.04 -2.56
CA VAL A 207 31.80 -0.86 -1.69
C VAL A 207 32.21 -1.30 -0.28
N THR A 208 31.60 -2.35 0.25
CA THR A 208 31.93 -2.90 1.57
C THR A 208 33.38 -3.37 1.65
N LEU A 209 33.85 -4.15 0.67
CA LEU A 209 35.26 -4.58 0.58
C LEU A 209 36.21 -3.41 0.60
N LEU A 210 35.88 -2.34 -0.14
CA LEU A 210 36.68 -1.13 -0.17
C LEU A 210 36.71 -0.43 1.19
N VAL A 211 35.55 -0.25 1.85
CA VAL A 211 35.46 0.37 3.18
C VAL A 211 36.28 -0.42 4.20
N LEU A 212 36.19 -1.75 4.20
CA LEU A 212 36.96 -2.61 5.09
C LEU A 212 38.47 -2.58 4.77
N ALA A 213 38.85 -2.53 3.49
CA ALA A 213 40.25 -2.41 3.06
C ALA A 213 40.87 -1.06 3.44
N LEU A 214 40.09 0.02 3.41
CA LEU A 214 40.53 1.36 3.79
C LEU A 214 40.52 1.59 5.32
N GLY A 215 39.67 0.86 6.06
CA GLY A 215 39.43 1.11 7.48
C GLY A 215 38.79 2.48 7.77
N ARG A 216 38.12 3.07 6.77
CA ARG A 216 37.41 4.36 6.87
C ARG A 216 36.31 4.46 5.82
N LEU A 217 35.36 5.37 6.02
CA LEU A 217 34.34 5.67 5.03
C LEU A 217 34.89 6.63 3.96
N PRO A 218 34.93 6.23 2.67
CA PRO A 218 35.25 7.16 1.59
C PRO A 218 34.14 8.21 1.46
N MET A 219 34.50 9.41 1.01
CA MET A 219 33.54 10.52 0.84
C MET A 219 32.80 10.95 2.13
N ALA A 220 33.38 10.69 3.30
CA ALA A 220 32.82 11.12 4.58
C ALA A 220 32.57 12.64 4.60
N GLY A 221 31.40 13.03 5.11
CA GLY A 221 30.96 14.44 5.20
C GLY A 221 30.32 14.99 3.92
N LEU A 222 30.29 14.25 2.82
CA LEU A 222 29.50 14.62 1.64
C LEU A 222 28.04 14.19 1.82
N ASP A 223 27.12 15.01 1.29
CA ASP A 223 25.71 14.65 1.19
C ASP A 223 25.47 13.63 0.06
N ASP A 224 24.30 12.99 0.07
CA ASP A 224 23.93 11.97 -0.92
C ASP A 224 24.02 12.50 -2.36
N ALA A 225 23.61 13.75 -2.59
CA ALA A 225 23.66 14.37 -3.90
C ALA A 225 25.09 14.57 -4.40
N ALA A 226 26.02 14.98 -3.54
CA ALA A 226 27.44 15.10 -3.85
C ALA A 226 28.09 13.73 -4.11
N ILE A 227 27.74 12.71 -3.31
CA ILE A 227 28.21 11.33 -3.54
C ILE A 227 27.75 10.85 -4.92
N ILE A 228 26.48 11.03 -5.27
CA ILE A 228 25.92 10.63 -6.57
C ILE A 228 26.64 11.36 -7.71
N ARG A 229 26.77 12.69 -7.62
CA ARG A 229 27.48 13.50 -8.64
C ARG A 229 28.92 13.04 -8.82
N ARG A 230 29.65 12.81 -7.73
CA ARG A 230 31.06 12.36 -7.78
C ARG A 230 31.20 11.01 -8.49
N LYS A 231 30.32 10.06 -8.17
CA LYS A 231 30.26 8.75 -8.84
C LYS A 231 29.93 8.89 -10.32
N LEU A 232 28.98 9.76 -10.70
CA LEU A 232 28.62 10.00 -12.11
C LEU A 232 29.75 10.67 -12.92
N GLU A 233 30.53 11.57 -12.29
CA GLU A 233 31.61 12.31 -12.95
C GLU A 233 32.88 11.49 -13.15
N MET A 234 33.26 10.69 -12.16
CA MET A 234 34.53 9.96 -12.13
C MET A 234 34.39 8.46 -12.42
N GLY A 235 33.18 7.91 -12.27
CA GLY A 235 32.94 6.48 -12.13
C GLY A 235 33.06 6.03 -10.66
N SER A 236 32.25 5.05 -10.26
CA SER A 236 32.11 4.61 -8.88
C SER A 236 33.43 4.19 -8.23
N PHE A 237 34.22 3.35 -8.91
CA PHE A 237 35.52 2.91 -8.39
C PHE A 237 36.48 4.09 -8.14
N ALA A 238 36.65 4.98 -9.11
CA ALA A 238 37.57 6.11 -9.00
C ALA A 238 37.09 7.13 -7.95
N ALA A 239 35.78 7.36 -7.86
CA ALA A 239 35.19 8.24 -6.86
C ALA A 239 35.38 7.73 -5.43
N LEU A 240 35.23 6.41 -5.22
CA LEU A 240 35.29 5.78 -3.90
C LEU A 240 36.73 5.48 -3.46
N ALA A 241 37.57 4.95 -4.35
CA ALA A 241 38.96 4.60 -4.02
C ALA A 241 39.89 5.84 -3.98
N GLY A 242 39.60 6.87 -4.76
CA GLY A 242 40.46 8.05 -4.86
C GLY A 242 41.89 7.68 -5.28
N ASP A 243 42.87 8.25 -4.56
CA ASP A 243 44.30 8.01 -4.78
C ASP A 243 44.87 6.88 -3.87
N GLU A 244 44.01 6.14 -3.18
CA GLU A 244 44.42 5.10 -2.23
C GLU A 244 45.05 3.89 -2.91
N ARG A 245 46.13 3.36 -2.30
CA ARG A 245 46.82 2.16 -2.78
C ARG A 245 46.20 0.91 -2.16
N LEU A 246 45.33 0.26 -2.92
CA LEU A 246 44.76 -1.04 -2.57
C LEU A 246 45.68 -2.18 -3.02
N PRO A 247 45.66 -3.34 -2.33
CA PRO A 247 46.27 -4.56 -2.87
C PRO A 247 45.74 -4.85 -4.28
N PRO A 248 46.59 -5.20 -5.27
CA PRO A 248 46.18 -5.33 -6.67
C PRO A 248 45.00 -6.29 -6.86
N ALA A 249 44.96 -7.39 -6.10
CA ALA A 249 43.86 -8.35 -6.15
C ALA A 249 42.51 -7.72 -5.78
N ILE A 250 42.48 -6.95 -4.68
CA ILE A 250 41.29 -6.25 -4.22
C ILE A 250 40.92 -5.14 -5.19
N ALA A 251 41.90 -4.37 -5.69
CA ALA A 251 41.66 -3.31 -6.66
C ALA A 251 40.97 -3.81 -7.94
N ASP A 252 41.45 -4.93 -8.50
CA ASP A 252 40.89 -5.50 -9.72
C ASP A 252 39.47 -6.05 -9.51
N LEU A 253 39.23 -6.75 -8.39
CA LEU A 253 37.91 -7.27 -8.03
C LEU A 253 36.90 -6.15 -7.82
N VAL A 254 37.23 -5.18 -6.95
CA VAL A 254 36.34 -4.06 -6.62
C VAL A 254 36.05 -3.22 -7.85
N ARG A 255 37.02 -3.03 -8.76
CA ARG A 255 36.77 -2.33 -10.04
C ARG A 255 35.71 -3.03 -10.90
N GLY A 256 35.71 -4.37 -10.95
CA GLY A 256 34.69 -5.15 -11.65
C GLY A 256 33.33 -5.13 -10.95
N MET A 257 33.30 -5.22 -9.62
CA MET A 257 32.08 -5.19 -8.80
C MET A 257 31.39 -3.82 -8.84
N LEU A 258 32.17 -2.73 -8.93
CA LEU A 258 31.70 -1.36 -9.04
C LEU A 258 31.51 -0.89 -10.49
N ALA A 259 31.39 -1.82 -11.45
CA ALA A 259 31.05 -1.47 -12.82
C ALA A 259 29.70 -0.73 -12.86
N GLU A 260 29.64 0.35 -13.64
CA GLU A 260 28.46 1.22 -13.73
C GLU A 260 27.23 0.46 -14.24
N ASP A 261 27.41 -0.32 -15.32
CA ASP A 261 26.37 -1.20 -15.85
C ASP A 261 26.30 -2.50 -15.03
N PRO A 262 25.14 -2.86 -14.47
CA PRO A 262 24.98 -4.09 -13.70
C PRO A 262 25.36 -5.37 -14.48
N GLU A 263 25.18 -5.42 -15.80
CA GLU A 263 25.51 -6.60 -16.63
C GLU A 263 27.02 -6.85 -16.73
N HIS A 264 27.83 -5.81 -16.52
CA HIS A 264 29.28 -5.92 -16.52
C HIS A 264 29.84 -6.39 -15.17
N ARG A 265 29.03 -6.42 -14.10
CA ARG A 265 29.47 -6.88 -12.78
C ARG A 265 29.64 -8.41 -12.78
N PRO A 266 30.62 -8.97 -12.04
CA PRO A 266 30.80 -10.41 -11.89
C PRO A 266 29.58 -11.04 -11.20
N PRO A 267 29.04 -12.17 -11.73
CA PRO A 267 28.01 -12.92 -11.01
C PRO A 267 28.62 -13.50 -9.72
N PRO A 268 27.81 -13.76 -8.68
CA PRO A 268 28.30 -14.29 -7.40
C PRO A 268 29.12 -15.57 -7.54
N ALA A 269 28.70 -16.52 -8.39
CA ALA A 269 29.43 -17.76 -8.65
C ALA A 269 30.90 -17.53 -9.06
N LEU A 270 31.16 -16.47 -9.85
CA LEU A 270 32.52 -16.12 -10.28
C LEU A 270 33.33 -15.53 -9.11
N LEU A 271 32.70 -14.78 -8.20
CA LEU A 271 33.35 -14.19 -7.04
C LEU A 271 33.81 -15.22 -5.99
N ALA A 272 33.21 -16.42 -5.99
CA ALA A 272 33.66 -17.53 -5.17
C ALA A 272 35.07 -18.02 -5.54
N ASP A 273 35.51 -17.77 -6.79
CA ASP A 273 36.90 -17.93 -7.25
C ASP A 273 37.52 -16.58 -7.67
N PRO A 274 38.12 -15.85 -6.72
CA PRO A 274 38.70 -14.55 -6.98
C PRO A 274 39.80 -14.54 -8.07
N ALA A 275 40.50 -15.66 -8.28
CA ALA A 275 41.54 -15.73 -9.31
C ALA A 275 40.91 -15.64 -10.71
N THR A 276 39.83 -16.40 -10.95
CA THR A 276 39.08 -16.36 -12.21
C THR A 276 38.31 -15.05 -12.36
N ALA A 277 37.71 -14.52 -11.29
CA ALA A 277 37.04 -13.23 -11.32
C ALA A 277 37.94 -12.08 -11.78
N ARG A 278 39.21 -12.07 -11.33
CA ARG A 278 40.21 -11.06 -11.73
C ARG A 278 40.60 -11.13 -13.19
N ALA A 279 40.57 -12.32 -13.80
CA ALA A 279 40.91 -12.48 -15.21
C ALA A 279 39.85 -11.85 -16.14
N ARG A 280 38.62 -11.63 -15.64
CA ARG A 280 37.56 -10.96 -16.39
C ARG A 280 37.88 -9.48 -16.58
N ARG A 281 38.35 -9.12 -17.78
CA ARG A 281 38.50 -7.71 -18.17
C ARG A 281 37.14 -7.12 -18.49
N VAL A 282 36.67 -6.20 -17.65
CA VAL A 282 35.52 -5.34 -17.98
C VAL A 282 36.01 -4.27 -18.94
N ALA A 283 35.71 -4.43 -20.24
CA ALA A 283 35.96 -3.40 -21.24
C ALA A 283 34.86 -2.32 -21.15
N ALA A 284 34.88 -1.52 -20.08
CA ALA A 284 34.02 -0.34 -20.01
C ALA A 284 34.64 0.76 -20.90
N ARG A 285 33.98 1.11 -22.00
CA ARG A 285 34.37 2.31 -22.75
C ARG A 285 34.05 3.53 -21.86
N PRO A 286 35.01 4.41 -21.59
CA PRO A 286 34.73 5.61 -20.82
C PRO A 286 33.63 6.42 -21.53
N PRO A 287 32.69 7.01 -20.77
CA PRO A 287 31.60 7.78 -21.36
C PRO A 287 32.17 8.94 -22.18
N ARG A 288 31.55 9.22 -23.33
CA ARG A 288 31.92 10.39 -24.14
C ARG A 288 31.69 11.65 -23.32
N ARG A 289 32.74 12.47 -23.20
CA ARG A 289 32.73 13.73 -22.48
C ARG A 289 32.76 14.89 -23.46
N ALA A 290 31.89 15.87 -23.23
CA ALA A 290 31.81 17.11 -23.98
C ALA A 290 33.05 17.99 -23.75
N GLN A 291 33.45 18.75 -24.77
CA GLN A 291 34.50 19.78 -24.63
C GLN A 291 34.02 21.02 -23.86
N ARG A 292 32.73 21.35 -23.99
CA ARG A 292 32.08 22.45 -23.26
C ARG A 292 30.83 21.92 -22.56
N PRO A 293 30.65 22.20 -21.26
CA PRO A 293 29.49 21.70 -20.52
C PRO A 293 28.21 22.39 -20.98
N LEU A 294 27.08 21.74 -20.71
CA LEU A 294 25.78 22.40 -20.71
C LEU A 294 25.48 22.87 -19.29
N GLU A 295 25.30 24.19 -19.12
CA GLU A 295 25.03 24.81 -17.83
C GLU A 295 23.57 24.60 -17.39
N MET A 296 23.41 23.93 -16.25
CA MET A 296 22.14 23.56 -15.61
C MET A 296 22.05 24.21 -14.22
N GLY A 297 22.13 25.54 -14.19
CA GLY A 297 22.09 26.31 -12.94
C GLY A 297 23.37 26.12 -12.14
N PRO A 298 23.32 25.54 -10.93
CA PRO A 298 24.54 25.21 -10.17
C PRO A 298 25.26 23.96 -10.70
N GLN A 299 24.65 23.19 -11.61
CA GLN A 299 25.22 21.97 -12.15
C GLN A 299 25.76 22.19 -13.57
N ALA A 300 26.85 21.50 -13.92
CA ALA A 300 27.42 21.50 -15.28
C ALA A 300 27.41 20.07 -15.84
N ALA A 301 26.68 19.86 -16.94
CA ALA A 301 26.59 18.55 -17.57
C ALA A 301 27.71 18.36 -18.61
N TRP A 302 28.50 17.31 -18.43
CA TRP A 302 29.65 16.97 -19.29
C TRP A 302 29.42 15.71 -20.12
N THR A 303 28.56 14.81 -19.65
CA THR A 303 28.19 13.54 -20.29
C THR A 303 26.68 13.42 -20.34
N ALA A 304 26.16 12.49 -21.16
CA ALA A 304 24.72 12.21 -21.22
C ALA A 304 24.15 11.85 -19.84
N ARG A 305 24.86 11.06 -19.02
CA ARG A 305 24.42 10.67 -17.68
C ARG A 305 24.39 11.83 -16.69
N THR A 306 25.39 12.72 -16.70
CA THR A 306 25.36 13.93 -15.87
C THR A 306 24.24 14.88 -16.28
N LEU A 307 23.90 14.93 -17.59
CA LEU A 307 22.72 15.66 -18.05
C LEU A 307 21.42 15.02 -17.57
N ALA A 308 21.30 13.69 -17.65
CA ALA A 308 20.14 12.95 -17.16
C ALA A 308 19.87 13.26 -15.68
N TYR A 309 20.91 13.21 -14.85
CA TYR A 309 20.81 13.56 -13.43
C TYR A 309 20.42 15.03 -13.20
N ALA A 310 20.98 15.96 -13.97
CA ALA A 310 20.61 17.37 -13.87
C ALA A 310 19.14 17.63 -14.28
N LEU A 311 18.63 16.93 -15.31
CA LEU A 311 17.22 17.00 -15.70
C LEU A 311 16.30 16.37 -14.66
N ALA A 312 16.73 15.29 -14.00
CA ALA A 312 15.94 14.63 -12.96
C ALA A 312 15.82 15.49 -11.70
N THR A 313 16.87 16.24 -11.35
CA THR A 313 16.94 17.07 -10.12
C THR A 313 16.44 18.51 -10.30
N ASP A 314 16.48 19.05 -11.53
CA ASP A 314 15.89 20.35 -11.89
C ASP A 314 14.98 20.20 -13.14
N PRO A 315 13.80 19.56 -12.98
CA PRO A 315 12.91 19.24 -14.09
C PRO A 315 12.34 20.48 -14.78
N ASP A 316 12.10 21.57 -14.06
CA ASP A 316 11.54 22.80 -14.62
C ASP A 316 12.52 23.48 -15.57
N ARG A 317 13.78 23.64 -15.15
CA ARG A 317 14.83 24.18 -16.03
C ARG A 317 15.15 23.21 -17.16
N GLY A 318 15.20 21.92 -16.85
CA GLY A 318 15.41 20.86 -17.81
C GLY A 318 14.38 20.87 -18.94
N GLY A 319 13.09 20.94 -18.59
CA GLY A 319 11.98 21.04 -19.54
C GLY A 319 12.12 22.24 -20.47
N ARG A 320 12.47 23.43 -19.95
CA ARG A 320 12.73 24.62 -20.79
C ARG A 320 13.88 24.42 -21.77
N LEU A 321 14.97 23.79 -21.33
CA LEU A 321 16.14 23.54 -22.17
C LEU A 321 15.88 22.47 -23.25
N LEU A 322 15.07 21.46 -22.93
CA LEU A 322 14.58 20.47 -23.89
C LEU A 322 13.71 21.16 -24.96
N ARG A 323 12.70 21.93 -24.53
CA ARG A 323 11.76 22.61 -25.45
C ARG A 323 12.41 23.67 -26.34
N SER A 324 13.44 24.37 -25.86
CA SER A 324 14.19 25.35 -26.67
C SER A 324 15.17 24.72 -27.69
N GLY A 325 15.28 23.39 -27.72
CA GLY A 325 16.24 22.65 -28.55
C GLY A 325 17.70 22.84 -28.12
N SER A 326 17.94 23.42 -26.94
CA SER A 326 19.30 23.67 -26.44
C SER A 326 20.03 22.36 -26.14
N VAL A 327 19.30 21.39 -25.57
CA VAL A 327 19.81 20.04 -25.30
C VAL A 327 20.14 19.30 -26.60
N ASP A 328 19.25 19.29 -27.59
CA ASP A 328 19.50 18.67 -28.90
C ASP A 328 20.77 19.23 -29.56
N ARG A 329 20.87 20.57 -29.67
CA ARG A 329 22.04 21.23 -30.24
C ARG A 329 23.33 20.93 -29.48
N TRP A 330 23.26 20.76 -28.16
CA TRP A 330 24.43 20.41 -27.35
C TRP A 330 24.85 18.95 -27.59
N ILE A 331 23.92 17.99 -27.60
CA ILE A 331 24.25 16.57 -27.85
C ILE A 331 24.89 16.39 -29.23
N ARG A 332 24.32 16.99 -30.28
CA ARG A 332 24.87 16.88 -31.64
C ARG A 332 26.27 17.48 -31.75
N ARG A 333 26.49 18.67 -31.18
CA ARG A 333 27.77 19.40 -31.31
C ARG A 333 28.86 18.88 -30.36
N SER A 334 28.49 18.50 -29.15
CA SER A 334 29.44 18.21 -28.08
C SER A 334 29.65 16.72 -27.82
N LEU A 335 28.65 15.87 -28.06
CA LEU A 335 28.75 14.41 -27.90
C LEU A 335 28.79 13.65 -29.25
N GLY A 336 28.39 14.31 -30.34
CA GLY A 336 28.36 13.74 -31.69
C GLY A 336 27.33 12.61 -31.83
N ASP A 337 26.26 12.61 -31.03
CA ASP A 337 25.27 11.54 -30.98
C ASP A 337 23.93 12.01 -31.59
N SER A 338 23.85 11.93 -32.92
CA SER A 338 22.64 12.33 -33.67
C SER A 338 21.44 11.43 -33.40
N GLN A 339 21.64 10.17 -33.00
CA GLN A 339 20.55 9.23 -32.71
C GLN A 339 19.90 9.57 -31.36
N LEU A 340 20.70 9.81 -30.33
CA LEU A 340 20.22 10.28 -29.04
C LEU A 340 19.49 11.62 -29.17
N ALA A 341 20.05 12.56 -29.94
CA ALA A 341 19.42 13.84 -30.20
C ALA A 341 18.03 13.68 -30.87
N ALA A 342 17.90 12.80 -31.88
CA ALA A 342 16.62 12.49 -32.51
C ALA A 342 15.60 11.87 -31.54
N ARG A 343 16.03 10.97 -30.64
CA ARG A 343 15.15 10.41 -29.59
C ARG A 343 14.61 11.49 -28.63
N LEU A 344 15.43 12.49 -28.28
CA LEU A 344 14.99 13.60 -27.44
C LEU A 344 14.07 14.57 -28.18
N GLU A 345 14.33 14.81 -29.46
CA GLU A 345 13.42 15.59 -30.32
C GLU A 345 12.03 14.92 -30.39
N GLU A 346 11.99 13.59 -30.55
CA GLU A 346 10.73 12.83 -30.52
C GLU A 346 10.02 12.94 -29.17
N ALA A 347 10.75 12.89 -28.05
CA ALA A 347 10.14 13.10 -26.73
C ALA A 347 9.49 14.49 -26.61
N VAL A 348 10.10 15.53 -27.20
CA VAL A 348 9.50 16.88 -27.28
C VAL A 348 8.28 16.91 -28.18
N ARG A 349 8.29 16.19 -29.31
CA ARG A 349 7.13 16.07 -30.22
C ARG A 349 5.95 15.38 -29.55
N LEU A 350 6.18 14.25 -28.86
CA LEU A 350 5.14 13.51 -28.12
C LEU A 350 4.50 14.31 -26.98
N ARG A 351 5.19 15.32 -26.44
CA ARG A 351 4.59 16.26 -25.50
C ARG A 351 3.59 17.19 -26.19
N ALA A 352 3.85 17.58 -27.44
CA ALA A 352 3.00 18.51 -28.19
C ALA A 352 1.74 17.86 -28.77
N THR A 353 1.67 16.53 -28.83
CA THR A 353 0.56 15.78 -29.45
C THR A 353 -0.68 15.62 -28.56
N ASP A 354 -0.59 15.90 -27.26
CA ASP A 354 -1.70 15.79 -26.31
C ASP A 354 -2.02 17.16 -25.69
N PRO A 355 -2.75 18.04 -26.39
CA PRO A 355 -3.07 19.39 -25.91
C PRO A 355 -4.04 19.40 -24.73
N ASP A 356 -4.75 18.28 -24.47
CA ASP A 356 -5.68 18.12 -23.35
C ASP A 356 -4.99 17.65 -22.06
N ALA A 357 -3.72 17.23 -22.13
CA ALA A 357 -2.94 16.92 -20.96
C ALA A 357 -2.61 18.21 -20.18
N GLU A 358 -2.86 18.20 -18.87
CA GLU A 358 -2.34 19.24 -17.97
C GLU A 358 -0.84 19.45 -18.22
N ASP A 359 -0.43 20.71 -18.38
CA ASP A 359 0.93 21.08 -18.79
C ASP A 359 2.01 20.46 -17.88
N GLN A 360 1.72 20.33 -16.58
CA GLN A 360 2.58 19.66 -15.60
C GLN A 360 2.76 18.16 -15.88
N ARG A 361 1.69 17.44 -16.25
CA ARG A 361 1.75 16.01 -16.58
C ARG A 361 2.51 15.78 -17.88
N ALA A 362 2.28 16.64 -18.87
CA ALA A 362 3.01 16.60 -20.14
C ALA A 362 4.51 16.87 -19.95
N ASP A 363 4.88 17.85 -19.12
CA ASP A 363 6.26 18.15 -18.76
C ASP A 363 6.94 17.04 -17.96
N GLY A 364 6.20 16.39 -17.05
CA GLY A 364 6.66 15.20 -16.33
C GLY A 364 7.01 14.05 -17.28
N LEU A 365 6.13 13.73 -18.24
CA LEU A 365 6.37 12.70 -19.25
C LEU A 365 7.55 13.03 -20.18
N LEU A 366 7.68 14.29 -20.60
CA LEU A 366 8.84 14.75 -21.37
C LEU A 366 10.14 14.48 -20.59
N THR A 367 10.19 14.89 -19.33
CA THR A 367 11.37 14.74 -18.48
C THR A 367 11.71 13.26 -18.27
N ALA A 368 10.72 12.42 -17.94
CA ALA A 368 10.90 10.99 -17.74
C ALA A 368 11.49 10.30 -18.99
N ARG A 369 10.95 10.60 -20.18
CA ARG A 369 11.46 10.06 -21.46
C ARG A 369 12.87 10.56 -21.76
N ALA A 370 13.14 11.84 -21.52
CA ALA A 370 14.45 12.43 -21.77
C ALA A 370 15.52 11.81 -20.88
N VAL A 371 15.24 11.65 -19.58
CA VAL A 371 16.14 11.00 -18.63
C VAL A 371 16.40 9.55 -19.03
N ALA A 372 15.36 8.77 -19.32
CA ALA A 372 15.50 7.37 -19.75
C ALA A 372 16.28 7.21 -21.08
N ALA A 373 16.19 8.20 -21.98
CA ALA A 373 16.95 8.20 -23.22
C ALA A 373 18.44 8.52 -22.99
N LEU A 374 18.74 9.48 -22.11
CA LEU A 374 20.09 9.93 -21.79
C LEU A 374 20.87 8.95 -20.91
N ASP A 375 20.20 8.32 -19.94
CA ASP A 375 20.75 7.27 -19.09
C ASP A 375 19.80 6.07 -19.05
N PRO A 376 20.05 5.02 -19.85
CA PRO A 376 19.24 3.80 -19.85
C PRO A 376 19.21 3.05 -18.51
N LEU A 377 20.13 3.35 -17.58
CA LEU A 377 20.16 2.78 -16.23
C LEU A 377 19.29 3.58 -15.24
N ALA A 378 18.86 4.79 -15.60
CA ALA A 378 18.14 5.67 -14.69
C ALA A 378 16.74 5.12 -14.32
N PRO A 379 16.32 5.32 -13.06
CA PRO A 379 14.96 5.02 -12.61
C PRO A 379 13.94 5.95 -13.29
N LEU A 380 12.65 5.69 -13.05
CA LEU A 380 11.60 6.64 -13.45
C LEU A 380 11.76 7.92 -12.63
N CYS A 381 12.08 9.03 -13.30
CA CYS A 381 12.20 10.34 -12.69
C CYS A 381 10.96 11.19 -13.01
N TRP A 382 10.36 11.79 -11.99
CA TRP A 382 9.15 12.60 -12.11
C TRP A 382 9.20 13.77 -11.13
N ARG A 383 9.24 15.01 -11.64
CA ARG A 383 9.12 16.24 -10.82
C ARG A 383 10.02 16.24 -9.57
N GLY A 384 11.30 15.88 -9.71
CA GLY A 384 12.28 15.90 -8.61
C GLY A 384 12.33 14.62 -7.77
N ILE A 385 11.38 13.69 -7.93
CA ILE A 385 11.47 12.36 -7.33
C ILE A 385 11.96 11.33 -8.34
N ALA A 386 12.60 10.27 -7.84
CA ALA A 386 12.95 9.09 -8.61
C ALA A 386 12.47 7.82 -7.91
N VAL A 387 11.92 6.89 -8.67
CA VAL A 387 11.32 5.66 -8.16
C VAL A 387 11.47 4.54 -9.20
N TRP A 388 11.70 3.31 -8.76
CA TRP A 388 11.59 2.14 -9.62
C TRP A 388 10.13 1.65 -9.67
N PRO A 389 9.64 1.09 -10.79
CA PRO A 389 8.24 0.65 -10.89
C PRO A 389 7.79 -0.30 -9.77
N ASP A 390 8.64 -1.25 -9.40
CA ASP A 390 8.46 -2.20 -8.29
C ASP A 390 8.67 -1.56 -6.90
N GLY A 391 9.36 -0.41 -6.83
CA GLY A 391 9.47 0.44 -5.64
C GLY A 391 8.26 1.35 -5.39
N LEU A 392 7.28 1.39 -6.30
CA LEU A 392 6.14 2.30 -6.21
C LEU A 392 5.28 2.04 -4.95
N GLY A 393 5.06 0.77 -4.62
CA GLY A 393 4.23 0.36 -3.48
C GLY A 393 4.71 0.93 -2.15
N PRO A 394 5.93 0.61 -1.71
CA PRO A 394 6.47 1.12 -0.45
C PRO A 394 6.67 2.65 -0.48
N ALA A 395 7.01 3.25 -1.63
CA ALA A 395 7.10 4.71 -1.75
C ALA A 395 5.75 5.41 -1.45
N ILE A 396 4.62 4.86 -1.91
CA ILE A 396 3.27 5.38 -1.58
C ILE A 396 2.99 5.28 -0.08
N VAL A 397 3.44 4.19 0.56
CA VAL A 397 3.22 3.97 2.01
C VAL A 397 3.97 5.00 2.84
N ALA A 398 5.24 5.23 2.51
CA ALA A 398 6.12 6.18 3.17
C ALA A 398 5.62 7.63 3.00
N ALA A 399 5.26 8.03 1.78
CA ALA A 399 4.75 9.37 1.47
C ALA A 399 3.41 9.67 2.16
N GLY A 400 2.56 8.66 2.32
CA GLY A 400 1.22 8.80 2.92
C GLY A 400 1.19 8.84 4.45
N THR A 401 2.30 9.11 5.13
CA THR A 401 2.37 9.17 6.60
C THR A 401 2.34 10.60 7.13
N ALA A 402 1.64 10.79 8.25
CA ALA A 402 1.33 12.11 8.82
C ALA A 402 2.56 12.93 9.27
N GLY A 403 3.77 12.34 9.28
CA GLY A 403 5.01 13.00 9.68
C GLY A 403 5.73 13.77 8.57
N GLY A 404 5.29 13.68 7.31
CA GLY A 404 6.04 14.22 6.16
C GLY A 404 5.92 15.74 5.92
N GLY A 405 5.01 16.44 6.59
CA GLY A 405 4.75 17.87 6.34
C GLY A 405 4.40 18.17 4.87
N GLU A 406 4.72 19.38 4.41
CA GLU A 406 4.51 19.81 3.01
C GLU A 406 5.29 18.95 2.01
N ALA A 407 6.55 18.62 2.32
CA ALA A 407 7.40 17.79 1.46
C ALA A 407 6.83 16.38 1.23
N GLY A 408 6.24 15.76 2.26
CA GLY A 408 5.57 14.47 2.13
C GLY A 408 4.34 14.53 1.21
N THR A 409 3.61 15.65 1.24
CA THR A 409 2.45 15.88 0.38
C THR A 409 2.88 16.07 -1.08
N GLU A 410 3.95 16.82 -1.34
CA GLU A 410 4.50 16.97 -2.69
C GLU A 410 4.95 15.62 -3.29
N VAL A 411 5.60 14.77 -2.50
CA VAL A 411 6.00 13.42 -2.93
C VAL A 411 4.76 12.56 -3.22
N ALA A 412 3.74 12.59 -2.35
CA ALA A 412 2.51 11.85 -2.55
C ALA A 412 1.78 12.29 -3.84
N ASP A 413 1.71 13.60 -4.10
CA ASP A 413 1.14 14.16 -5.32
C ASP A 413 1.93 13.76 -6.57
N ALA A 414 3.26 13.78 -6.50
CA ALA A 414 4.12 13.32 -7.58
C ALA A 414 3.90 11.84 -7.90
N LEU A 415 3.83 10.97 -6.88
CA LEU A 415 3.52 9.55 -7.06
C LEU A 415 2.11 9.34 -7.63
N GLN A 416 1.13 10.15 -7.20
CA GLN A 416 -0.22 10.12 -7.76
C GLN A 416 -0.24 10.45 -9.26
N GLN A 417 0.56 11.44 -9.67
CA GLN A 417 0.69 11.83 -11.07
C GLN A 417 1.43 10.78 -11.91
N VAL A 418 2.45 10.12 -11.35
CA VAL A 418 3.15 8.98 -11.99
C VAL A 418 2.15 7.90 -12.41
N VAL A 419 1.22 7.53 -11.52
CA VAL A 419 0.17 6.54 -11.82
C VAL A 419 -0.83 7.10 -12.82
N ALA A 420 -1.30 8.33 -12.61
CA ALA A 420 -2.34 8.94 -13.46
C ALA A 420 -1.89 9.13 -14.92
N ALA A 421 -0.60 9.34 -15.14
CA ALA A 421 0.03 9.53 -16.45
C ALA A 421 0.54 8.22 -17.08
N GLU A 422 0.38 7.05 -16.43
CA GLU A 422 1.02 5.80 -16.84
C GLU A 422 2.53 5.99 -17.11
N ALA A 423 3.20 6.79 -16.28
CA ALA A 423 4.59 7.19 -16.49
C ALA A 423 5.55 5.98 -16.51
N VAL A 424 5.23 4.91 -15.77
CA VAL A 424 5.92 3.61 -15.84
C VAL A 424 5.92 3.03 -17.26
N ALA A 425 4.79 3.07 -17.96
CA ALA A 425 4.70 2.57 -19.34
C ALA A 425 5.54 3.43 -20.29
N ALA A 426 5.49 4.76 -20.13
CA ALA A 426 6.28 5.68 -20.95
C ALA A 426 7.80 5.52 -20.71
N TRP A 427 8.21 5.30 -19.46
CA TRP A 427 9.59 5.01 -19.09
C TRP A 427 10.06 3.67 -19.66
N ALA A 428 9.26 2.61 -19.55
CA ALA A 428 9.61 1.29 -20.09
C ALA A 428 9.76 1.31 -21.61
N ALA A 429 8.85 2.01 -22.32
CA ALA A 429 8.91 2.16 -23.77
C ALA A 429 10.16 2.93 -24.25
N ALA A 430 10.75 3.78 -23.41
CA ALA A 430 11.98 4.51 -23.73
C ALA A 430 13.25 3.65 -23.60
N ARG A 431 13.17 2.47 -22.96
CA ARG A 431 14.32 1.57 -22.66
C ARG A 431 14.01 0.08 -22.93
N PRO A 432 13.54 -0.29 -24.15
CA PRO A 432 13.10 -1.66 -24.44
C PRO A 432 14.19 -2.73 -24.26
N ASP A 433 15.47 -2.35 -24.33
CA ASP A 433 16.59 -3.28 -24.14
C ASP A 433 16.85 -3.64 -22.67
N ARG A 434 16.17 -2.98 -21.71
CA ARG A 434 16.45 -3.11 -20.26
C ARG A 434 15.30 -3.63 -19.43
N CYS A 435 14.10 -3.74 -20.00
CA CYS A 435 12.92 -4.26 -19.34
C CYS A 435 11.91 -4.73 -20.38
N ASP A 436 10.95 -5.56 -19.98
CA ASP A 436 9.79 -5.90 -20.81
C ASP A 436 8.77 -4.74 -20.80
N PRO A 437 8.59 -4.00 -21.91
CA PRO A 437 7.68 -2.86 -21.93
C PRO A 437 6.20 -3.27 -21.92
N LEU A 438 5.87 -4.50 -22.34
CA LEU A 438 4.50 -4.99 -22.37
C LEU A 438 3.99 -5.29 -20.97
N ILE A 439 4.81 -5.97 -20.15
CA ILE A 439 4.49 -6.28 -18.75
C ILE A 439 4.30 -4.96 -17.97
N LEU A 440 5.27 -4.06 -18.03
CA LEU A 440 5.21 -2.80 -17.28
C LEU A 440 4.09 -1.87 -17.77
N ARG A 441 3.71 -1.95 -19.05
CA ARG A 441 2.53 -1.24 -19.56
C ARG A 441 1.24 -1.81 -19.01
N ALA A 442 1.11 -3.14 -18.92
CA ALA A 442 -0.05 -3.78 -18.31
C ALA A 442 -0.19 -3.39 -16.84
N ASP A 443 0.92 -3.43 -16.08
CA ASP A 443 0.95 -3.01 -14.68
C ASP A 443 0.56 -1.54 -14.50
N ALA A 444 1.15 -0.64 -15.29
CA ALA A 444 0.82 0.78 -15.27
C ALA A 444 -0.67 1.04 -15.55
N HIS A 445 -1.23 0.30 -16.52
CA HIS A 445 -2.65 0.40 -16.86
C HIS A 445 -3.55 -0.08 -15.72
N GLN A 446 -3.21 -1.22 -15.11
CA GLN A 446 -3.93 -1.75 -13.95
C GLN A 446 -3.87 -0.77 -12.77
N HIS A 447 -2.71 -0.18 -12.49
CA HIS A 447 -2.57 0.80 -11.41
C HIS A 447 -3.42 2.05 -11.67
N ARG A 448 -3.42 2.58 -12.89
CA ARG A 448 -4.27 3.72 -13.29
C ARG A 448 -5.75 3.37 -13.23
N MET A 449 -6.14 2.16 -13.62
CA MET A 449 -7.52 1.68 -13.50
C MET A 449 -7.96 1.69 -12.05
N LEU A 450 -7.20 1.09 -11.13
CA LEU A 450 -7.49 1.08 -9.68
C LEU A 450 -7.56 2.50 -9.09
N GLN A 451 -6.67 3.40 -9.52
CA GLN A 451 -6.67 4.80 -9.09
C GLN A 451 -7.94 5.54 -9.57
N ARG A 452 -8.43 5.23 -10.77
CA ARG A 452 -9.61 5.87 -11.37
C ARG A 452 -10.94 5.29 -10.93
N LEU A 453 -10.94 4.09 -10.35
CA LEU A 453 -12.14 3.52 -9.75
C LEU A 453 -12.74 4.53 -8.76
N ARG A 454 -14.02 4.87 -9.00
CA ARG A 454 -14.78 5.73 -8.11
C ARG A 454 -15.08 4.99 -6.81
N GLY A 455 -15.47 5.73 -5.79
CA GLY A 455 -15.88 5.14 -4.52
C GLY A 455 -14.75 4.95 -3.51
N TRP A 456 -15.11 4.37 -2.36
CA TRP A 456 -14.14 4.10 -1.28
C TRP A 456 -13.30 2.86 -1.53
N GLY A 457 -13.67 2.01 -2.50
CA GLY A 457 -12.90 0.83 -2.93
C GLY A 457 -11.80 1.12 -3.96
N GLY A 458 -11.64 2.37 -4.40
CA GLY A 458 -10.70 2.81 -5.44
C GLY A 458 -9.70 3.87 -4.97
N GLY A 459 -9.02 4.50 -5.92
CA GLY A 459 -8.07 5.59 -5.65
C GLY A 459 -6.71 5.13 -5.11
N MET A 460 -5.93 6.10 -4.63
CA MET A 460 -4.58 5.84 -4.10
C MET A 460 -4.59 4.97 -2.84
N THR A 461 -5.63 5.06 -2.01
CA THR A 461 -5.83 4.21 -0.83
C THR A 461 -5.94 2.74 -1.23
N ARG A 462 -6.71 2.42 -2.29
CA ARG A 462 -6.81 1.06 -2.82
C ARG A 462 -5.46 0.57 -3.34
N LEU A 463 -4.79 1.39 -4.15
CA LEU A 463 -3.50 1.05 -4.73
C LEU A 463 -2.44 0.77 -3.64
N ARG A 464 -2.43 1.57 -2.56
CA ARG A 464 -1.54 1.39 -1.42
C ARG A 464 -1.67 0.00 -0.79
N TYR A 465 -2.88 -0.51 -0.58
CA TYR A 465 -3.06 -1.85 -0.04
C TYR A 465 -2.78 -2.95 -1.07
N THR A 466 -3.14 -2.74 -2.34
CA THR A 466 -2.85 -3.69 -3.42
C THR A 466 -1.35 -3.93 -3.57
N LEU A 467 -0.55 -2.86 -3.55
CA LEU A 467 0.91 -2.94 -3.74
C LEU A 467 1.69 -3.30 -2.48
N ASN A 468 1.04 -3.39 -1.31
CA ASN A 468 1.72 -3.69 -0.04
C ASN A 468 1.00 -4.81 0.72
N PRO A 469 1.27 -6.08 0.37
CA PRO A 469 0.53 -7.21 0.91
C PRO A 469 0.68 -7.45 2.42
N LEU A 470 1.58 -6.76 3.11
CA LEU A 470 1.71 -6.84 4.58
C LEU A 470 1.32 -5.54 5.30
N LEU A 471 0.82 -4.54 4.56
CA LEU A 471 0.34 -3.31 5.19
C LEU A 471 -0.97 -3.55 5.94
N ALA A 472 -0.96 -3.26 7.24
CA ALA A 472 -2.15 -3.28 8.08
C ALA A 472 -3.13 -2.17 7.71
N CYS A 473 -4.43 -2.42 7.92
CA CYS A 473 -5.46 -1.40 7.72
C CYS A 473 -5.19 -0.19 8.63
N ARG A 474 -5.15 1.00 8.03
CA ARG A 474 -4.84 2.29 8.68
C ARG A 474 -6.09 3.00 9.22
N SER A 475 -7.24 2.34 9.24
CA SER A 475 -8.45 2.92 9.81
C SER A 475 -8.26 3.21 11.30
N ARG A 476 -8.56 4.44 11.72
CA ARG A 476 -8.51 4.84 13.13
C ARG A 476 -9.56 4.11 13.98
N MET A 477 -10.60 3.56 13.35
CA MET A 477 -11.67 2.81 14.01
C MET A 477 -11.16 1.49 14.61
N LEU A 478 -10.05 0.97 14.10
CA LEU A 478 -9.46 -0.29 14.57
C LEU A 478 -8.56 -0.10 15.80
N ASP A 479 -8.41 1.12 16.32
CA ASP A 479 -7.69 1.42 17.56
C ASP A 479 -6.26 0.86 17.62
N GLY A 480 -5.52 0.96 16.52
CA GLY A 480 -4.16 0.44 16.45
C GLY A 480 -4.04 -1.09 16.38
N ARG A 481 -5.16 -1.83 16.29
CA ARG A 481 -5.12 -3.28 16.02
C ARG A 481 -4.48 -3.55 14.66
N MET A 482 -3.57 -4.53 14.63
CA MET A 482 -2.85 -4.95 13.41
C MET A 482 -3.69 -5.90 12.55
N VAL A 483 -4.62 -5.33 11.77
CA VAL A 483 -5.41 -6.07 10.77
C VAL A 483 -4.66 -6.10 9.44
N VAL A 484 -3.96 -7.19 9.15
CA VAL A 484 -3.19 -7.38 7.90
C VAL A 484 -3.94 -8.29 6.91
N ARG A 485 -4.72 -9.25 7.43
CA ARG A 485 -5.51 -10.19 6.63
C ARG A 485 -7.01 -9.97 6.82
N LEU A 486 -7.82 -10.34 5.82
CA LEU A 486 -9.27 -10.19 5.88
C LEU A 486 -9.96 -10.89 7.08
N PRO A 487 -9.58 -12.12 7.48
CA PRO A 487 -10.21 -12.78 8.63
C PRO A 487 -10.07 -12.02 9.96
N GLU A 488 -9.10 -11.11 10.05
CA GLU A 488 -8.85 -10.32 11.27
C GLU A 488 -9.77 -9.10 11.36
N LEU A 489 -10.42 -8.69 10.26
CA LEU A 489 -11.19 -7.45 10.20
C LEU A 489 -12.49 -7.50 11.02
N LEU A 490 -13.29 -8.56 10.89
CA LEU A 490 -14.57 -8.66 11.61
C LEU A 490 -14.38 -8.75 13.13
N PRO A 491 -13.45 -9.57 13.67
CA PRO A 491 -13.13 -9.53 15.10
C PRO A 491 -12.63 -8.16 15.58
N ALA A 492 -11.86 -7.44 14.75
CA ALA A 492 -11.39 -6.11 15.10
C ALA A 492 -12.53 -5.08 15.14
N LEU A 493 -13.48 -5.16 14.21
CA LEU A 493 -14.68 -4.30 14.20
C LEU A 493 -15.65 -4.63 15.34
N GLU A 494 -15.80 -5.91 15.67
CA GLU A 494 -16.57 -6.35 16.85
C GLU A 494 -15.98 -5.75 18.13
N ALA A 495 -14.66 -5.78 18.29
CA ALA A 495 -14.02 -5.14 19.42
C ALA A 495 -14.14 -3.61 19.40
N ALA A 496 -14.09 -2.99 18.21
CA ALA A 496 -14.30 -1.55 18.05
C ALA A 496 -15.73 -1.12 18.42
N ALA A 497 -16.72 -2.00 18.24
CA ALA A 497 -18.11 -1.77 18.61
C ALA A 497 -18.34 -1.65 20.14
N ALA A 498 -17.32 -1.85 20.99
CA ALA A 498 -17.40 -1.49 22.40
C ALA A 498 -17.26 0.04 22.64
N ARG A 499 -16.75 0.80 21.66
CA ARG A 499 -16.47 2.23 21.80
C ARG A 499 -17.69 3.08 21.42
N GLN A 500 -18.33 3.67 22.41
CA GLN A 500 -19.55 4.48 22.21
C GLN A 500 -19.37 5.68 21.27
N GLU A 501 -18.20 6.30 21.24
CA GLU A 501 -17.88 7.43 20.35
C GLU A 501 -17.93 7.10 18.85
N LEU A 502 -17.86 5.82 18.48
CA LEU A 502 -18.00 5.36 17.10
C LEU A 502 -19.48 5.14 16.71
N HIS A 503 -20.38 5.04 17.69
CA HIS A 503 -21.81 4.78 17.46
C HIS A 503 -22.48 6.03 16.87
N GLY A 504 -22.63 6.04 15.56
CA GLY A 504 -23.05 7.20 14.76
C GLY A 504 -22.25 7.33 13.46
N GLN A 505 -21.10 6.67 13.38
CA GLN A 505 -20.28 6.54 12.18
C GLN A 505 -20.52 5.16 11.55
N LEU A 506 -20.34 5.05 10.23
CA LEU A 506 -20.39 3.76 9.56
C LEU A 506 -19.19 2.89 9.97
N PRO A 507 -19.37 1.58 10.24
CA PRO A 507 -18.27 0.66 10.57
C PRO A 507 -17.34 0.34 9.39
N VAL A 508 -17.54 1.00 8.24
CA VAL A 508 -16.72 0.88 7.05
C VAL A 508 -16.38 2.29 6.59
N ASP A 509 -15.15 2.75 6.89
CA ASP A 509 -14.61 4.00 6.37
C ASP A 509 -13.87 3.78 5.03
N ARG A 510 -13.24 4.84 4.50
CA ARG A 510 -12.45 4.76 3.26
C ARG A 510 -11.26 3.79 3.36
N GLU A 511 -10.63 3.67 4.53
CA GLU A 511 -9.48 2.80 4.74
C GLU A 511 -9.90 1.33 4.78
N ILE A 512 -10.98 1.02 5.51
CA ILE A 512 -11.57 -0.33 5.57
C ILE A 512 -12.09 -0.74 4.21
N ALA A 513 -12.82 0.14 3.51
CA ALA A 513 -13.34 -0.14 2.17
C ALA A 513 -12.20 -0.46 1.19
N ALA A 514 -11.16 0.37 1.12
CA ALA A 514 -10.01 0.15 0.25
C ALA A 514 -9.24 -1.13 0.63
N PHE A 515 -9.09 -1.42 1.93
CA PHE A 515 -8.46 -2.64 2.42
C PHE A 515 -9.27 -3.89 2.04
N VAL A 516 -10.58 -3.90 2.28
CA VAL A 516 -11.49 -4.99 1.89
C VAL A 516 -11.43 -5.21 0.39
N ALA A 517 -11.41 -4.13 -0.38
CA ALA A 517 -11.30 -4.21 -1.82
C ALA A 517 -9.94 -4.83 -2.22
N ALA A 518 -8.82 -4.36 -1.65
CA ALA A 518 -7.46 -4.83 -1.96
C ALA A 518 -7.22 -6.29 -1.62
N ARG A 519 -7.80 -6.77 -0.53
CA ARG A 519 -7.62 -8.14 -0.03
C ARG A 519 -8.71 -9.11 -0.45
N GLY A 520 -9.83 -8.59 -0.94
CA GLY A 520 -11.00 -9.35 -1.37
C GLY A 520 -11.12 -9.45 -2.87
N GLU A 521 -12.06 -10.28 -3.33
CA GLU A 521 -12.38 -10.42 -4.76
C GLU A 521 -13.23 -9.24 -5.28
N LEU A 522 -13.13 -8.94 -6.59
CA LEU A 522 -13.78 -7.82 -7.29
C LEU A 522 -15.30 -7.70 -7.10
N ARG A 523 -15.98 -8.73 -6.58
CA ARG A 523 -17.46 -8.78 -6.45
C ARG A 523 -18.07 -7.78 -5.44
N ALA A 524 -17.26 -7.09 -4.63
CA ALA A 524 -17.74 -6.06 -3.70
C ALA A 524 -17.69 -4.62 -4.27
N GLU A 525 -17.14 -4.41 -5.47
CA GLU A 525 -16.85 -3.06 -6.00
C GLU A 525 -18.10 -2.17 -6.11
N GLY A 526 -19.23 -2.72 -6.57
CA GLY A 526 -20.47 -1.93 -6.70
C GLY A 526 -20.99 -1.37 -5.36
N ASP A 527 -20.91 -2.14 -4.28
CA ASP A 527 -21.33 -1.67 -2.96
C ASP A 527 -20.33 -0.67 -2.36
N LEU A 528 -19.03 -0.85 -2.59
CA LEU A 528 -18.00 0.08 -2.15
C LEU A 528 -18.04 1.42 -2.89
N VAL A 529 -18.55 1.43 -4.13
CA VAL A 529 -18.89 2.66 -4.86
C VAL A 529 -20.06 3.37 -4.21
N ALA A 530 -21.12 2.64 -3.87
CA ALA A 530 -22.32 3.20 -3.26
C ALA A 530 -22.08 3.82 -1.87
N LEU A 531 -21.03 3.40 -1.15
CA LEU A 531 -20.66 3.99 0.15
C LEU A 531 -20.07 5.40 0.07
N ALA A 532 -19.52 5.82 -1.08
CA ALA A 532 -18.80 7.10 -1.15
C ALA A 532 -19.69 8.33 -1.25
N GLU A 533 -20.84 8.21 -1.91
CA GLU A 533 -21.83 9.27 -2.04
C GLU A 533 -23.24 8.69 -1.80
N PRO A 534 -23.53 8.23 -0.57
CA PRO A 534 -24.83 7.69 -0.27
C PRO A 534 -25.85 8.84 -0.17
N PRO A 535 -27.04 8.71 -0.78
CA PRO A 535 -28.04 9.77 -0.73
C PRO A 535 -28.60 9.98 0.69
N ARG A 536 -28.52 8.96 1.57
CA ARG A 536 -28.98 8.99 2.96
C ARG A 536 -28.14 8.06 3.87
N PRO A 537 -27.95 8.42 5.16
CA PRO A 537 -27.10 7.66 6.08
C PRO A 537 -27.61 6.23 6.33
N GLU A 538 -28.93 6.02 6.40
CA GLU A 538 -29.52 4.70 6.62
C GLU A 538 -29.31 3.76 5.42
N ILE A 539 -29.26 4.30 4.21
CA ILE A 539 -28.92 3.52 3.00
C ILE A 539 -27.44 3.14 3.05
N ALA A 540 -26.57 4.06 3.46
CA ALA A 540 -25.15 3.77 3.65
C ALA A 540 -24.91 2.64 4.67
N ALA A 541 -25.70 2.63 5.76
CA ALA A 541 -25.65 1.58 6.77
C ALA A 541 -26.05 0.21 6.21
N VAL A 542 -27.11 0.14 5.39
CA VAL A 542 -27.53 -1.10 4.69
C VAL A 542 -26.44 -1.58 3.72
N VAL A 543 -25.79 -0.66 2.99
CA VAL A 543 -24.69 -1.01 2.08
C VAL A 543 -23.46 -1.51 2.85
N ALA A 544 -23.09 -0.87 3.96
CA ALA A 544 -22.00 -1.31 4.82
C ALA A 544 -22.30 -2.70 5.41
N LEU A 545 -23.52 -2.93 5.90
CA LEU A 545 -24.00 -4.23 6.34
C LEU A 545 -23.86 -5.28 5.24
N ARG A 546 -24.22 -4.95 3.98
CA ARG A 546 -24.07 -5.86 2.83
C ARG A 546 -22.62 -6.24 2.55
N VAL A 547 -21.70 -5.27 2.61
CA VAL A 547 -20.26 -5.52 2.44
C VAL A 547 -19.76 -6.48 3.53
N LEU A 548 -20.10 -6.20 4.80
CA LEU A 548 -19.63 -6.98 5.94
C LEU A 548 -20.29 -8.36 6.04
N ALA A 549 -21.57 -8.51 5.69
CA ALA A 549 -22.24 -9.80 5.65
C ALA A 549 -21.66 -10.72 4.57
N ARG A 550 -21.35 -10.18 3.38
CA ARG A 550 -20.64 -10.94 2.34
C ARG A 550 -19.26 -11.40 2.80
N LEU A 551 -18.58 -10.56 3.57
CA LEU A 551 -17.29 -10.92 4.17
C LEU A 551 -17.45 -12.03 5.20
N GLN A 552 -18.42 -11.90 6.12
CA GLN A 552 -18.71 -12.91 7.15
C GLN A 552 -19.06 -14.26 6.53
N LEU A 553 -19.94 -14.27 5.53
CA LEU A 553 -20.34 -15.48 4.82
C LEU A 553 -19.16 -16.14 4.10
N ARG A 554 -18.34 -15.35 3.39
CA ARG A 554 -17.20 -15.89 2.62
C ARG A 554 -16.12 -16.49 3.51
N LEU A 555 -15.86 -15.88 4.65
CA LEU A 555 -14.79 -16.29 5.56
C LEU A 555 -15.25 -17.33 6.59
N ASN A 556 -16.52 -17.74 6.56
CA ASN A 556 -17.15 -18.50 7.64
C ASN A 556 -16.89 -17.85 9.02
N GLY A 557 -17.02 -16.51 9.07
CA GLY A 557 -16.71 -15.71 10.23
C GLY A 557 -17.65 -16.00 11.40
N GLU A 558 -17.14 -15.85 12.61
CA GLU A 558 -17.90 -16.00 13.85
C GLU A 558 -19.00 -14.92 13.98
N ALA A 559 -19.91 -15.14 14.94
CA ALA A 559 -20.94 -14.18 15.27
C ALA A 559 -20.34 -12.87 15.80
N VAL A 560 -20.85 -11.73 15.33
CA VAL A 560 -20.39 -10.38 15.69
C VAL A 560 -21.56 -9.55 16.27
N PRO A 561 -22.09 -9.92 17.45
CA PRO A 561 -23.32 -9.33 18.00
C PRO A 561 -23.18 -7.83 18.32
N ALA A 562 -22.03 -7.34 18.76
CA ALA A 562 -21.85 -5.92 19.05
C ALA A 562 -21.82 -5.08 17.76
N LEU A 563 -21.09 -5.55 16.74
CA LEU A 563 -21.09 -4.94 15.40
C LEU A 563 -22.47 -5.02 14.75
N ALA A 564 -23.18 -6.14 14.92
CA ALA A 564 -24.54 -6.32 14.43
C ALA A 564 -25.51 -5.33 15.10
N ALA A 565 -25.42 -5.13 16.42
CA ALA A 565 -26.22 -4.14 17.14
C ALA A 565 -25.91 -2.70 16.66
N TRP A 566 -24.63 -2.37 16.45
CA TRP A 566 -24.21 -1.08 15.90
C TRP A 566 -24.79 -0.83 14.49
N LEU A 567 -24.68 -1.81 13.60
CA LEU A 567 -25.26 -1.74 12.26
C LEU A 567 -26.79 -1.67 12.28
N ALA A 568 -27.44 -2.42 13.17
CA ALA A 568 -28.90 -2.40 13.33
C ALA A 568 -29.38 -1.00 13.72
N ALA A 569 -28.71 -0.34 14.66
CA ALA A 569 -29.05 1.02 15.09
C ALA A 569 -28.96 2.03 13.94
N LEU A 570 -27.92 1.92 13.10
CA LEU A 570 -27.72 2.80 11.94
C LEU A 570 -28.68 2.49 10.78
N ALA A 571 -29.03 1.22 10.58
CA ALA A 571 -29.90 0.79 9.49
C ALA A 571 -31.40 0.86 9.84
N ALA A 572 -31.77 0.95 11.12
CA ALA A 572 -33.17 1.00 11.56
C ALA A 572 -34.01 2.10 10.86
N PRO A 573 -33.52 3.33 10.62
CA PRO A 573 -34.29 4.34 9.90
C PRO A 573 -34.64 3.95 8.46
N ALA A 574 -33.91 3.00 7.84
CA ALA A 574 -34.24 2.49 6.50
C ALA A 574 -35.59 1.77 6.48
N LEU A 575 -36.06 1.29 7.63
CA LEU A 575 -37.39 0.68 7.75
C LEU A 575 -38.54 1.70 7.62
N ALA A 576 -38.26 3.00 7.60
CA ALA A 576 -39.27 4.03 7.30
C ALA A 576 -39.85 3.92 5.87
N VAL A 577 -39.19 3.17 4.97
CA VAL A 577 -39.73 2.86 3.64
C VAL A 577 -41.04 2.06 3.73
N TRP A 578 -41.24 1.28 4.80
CA TRP A 578 -42.44 0.49 5.04
C TRP A 578 -43.59 1.37 5.54
N ARG A 579 -44.72 1.29 4.85
CA ARG A 579 -45.89 2.16 5.03
C ARG A 579 -46.85 1.59 6.06
N ASN A 580 -47.03 0.27 6.11
CA ASN A 580 -47.82 -0.37 7.15
C ASN A 580 -47.11 -0.27 8.52
N ARG A 581 -47.76 0.39 9.49
CA ARG A 581 -47.22 0.59 10.84
C ARG A 581 -46.92 -0.73 11.55
N ASP A 582 -47.89 -1.65 11.58
CA ASP A 582 -47.75 -2.93 12.28
C ASP A 582 -46.70 -3.82 11.58
N GLY A 583 -46.60 -3.73 10.24
CA GLY A 583 -45.57 -4.37 9.44
C GLY A 583 -44.17 -3.85 9.76
N ARG A 584 -44.02 -2.53 9.90
CA ARG A 584 -42.78 -1.88 10.29
C ARG A 584 -42.35 -2.26 11.71
N GLU A 585 -43.26 -2.20 12.68
CA GLU A 585 -42.98 -2.61 14.07
C GLU A 585 -42.58 -4.10 14.20
N ARG A 586 -43.12 -4.97 13.34
CA ARG A 586 -42.67 -6.37 13.25
C ARG A 586 -41.25 -6.48 12.69
N ARG A 587 -40.93 -5.72 11.64
CA ARG A 587 -39.58 -5.72 11.04
C ARG A 587 -38.53 -5.09 11.95
N GLU A 588 -38.87 -4.06 12.71
CA GLU A 588 -38.00 -3.47 13.73
C GLU A 588 -37.63 -4.49 14.80
N ARG A 589 -38.61 -5.26 15.30
CA ARG A 589 -38.37 -6.38 16.23
C ARG A 589 -37.52 -7.48 15.61
N ALA A 590 -37.86 -7.90 14.38
CA ALA A 590 -37.09 -8.93 13.67
C ALA A 590 -35.64 -8.50 13.41
N LEU A 591 -35.40 -7.21 13.12
CA LEU A 591 -34.05 -6.68 12.96
C LEU A 591 -33.27 -6.73 14.28
N ALA A 592 -33.90 -6.36 15.40
CA ALA A 592 -33.28 -6.44 16.73
C ALA A 592 -32.96 -7.89 17.13
N GLU A 593 -33.88 -8.83 16.87
CA GLU A 593 -33.67 -10.27 17.10
C GLU A 593 -32.54 -10.82 16.22
N ALA A 594 -32.53 -10.48 14.93
CA ALA A 594 -31.46 -10.88 14.01
C ALA A 594 -30.10 -10.33 14.46
N ALA A 595 -30.04 -9.09 14.94
CA ALA A 595 -28.81 -8.48 15.43
C ALA A 595 -28.22 -9.22 16.63
N GLN A 596 -29.05 -9.76 17.53
CA GLN A 596 -28.58 -10.55 18.69
C GLN A 596 -27.86 -11.83 18.29
N THR A 597 -28.17 -12.39 17.12
CA THR A 597 -27.48 -13.59 16.60
C THR A 597 -26.04 -13.31 16.17
N GLY A 598 -25.69 -12.05 15.88
CA GLY A 598 -24.40 -11.68 15.32
C GLY A 598 -24.16 -12.15 13.87
N HIS A 599 -25.15 -12.73 13.20
CA HIS A 599 -25.07 -13.12 11.78
C HIS A 599 -25.66 -12.03 10.88
N LEU A 600 -24.79 -11.28 10.22
CA LEU A 600 -25.14 -10.08 9.45
C LEU A 600 -26.04 -10.37 8.24
N THR A 601 -25.97 -11.57 7.67
CA THR A 601 -26.85 -12.00 6.57
C THR A 601 -28.32 -12.02 6.99
N ALA A 602 -28.62 -12.46 8.21
CA ALA A 602 -30.00 -12.50 8.73
C ALA A 602 -30.60 -11.08 8.83
N MET A 603 -29.80 -10.09 9.20
CA MET A 603 -30.23 -8.70 9.23
C MET A 603 -30.57 -8.16 7.83
N LEU A 604 -29.78 -8.53 6.82
CA LEU A 604 -30.03 -8.10 5.43
C LEU A 604 -31.33 -8.66 4.88
N GLU A 605 -31.67 -9.91 5.22
CA GLU A 605 -32.95 -10.53 4.81
C GLU A 605 -34.15 -9.76 5.36
N VAL A 606 -34.03 -9.17 6.56
CA VAL A 606 -35.07 -8.31 7.15
C VAL A 606 -35.17 -6.95 6.45
N LEU A 607 -34.04 -6.38 6.03
CA LEU A 607 -33.96 -5.02 5.46
C LEU A 607 -34.21 -4.98 3.95
N ASP A 608 -33.81 -6.00 3.20
CA ASP A 608 -33.79 -6.03 1.74
C ASP A 608 -34.69 -7.15 1.19
N ASP A 609 -36.01 -6.96 1.32
CA ASP A 609 -37.06 -7.90 0.87
C ASP A 609 -37.94 -7.24 -0.22
N PRO A 610 -37.55 -7.32 -1.52
CA PRO A 610 -38.31 -6.71 -2.62
C PRO A 610 -39.77 -7.23 -2.75
N PRO A 611 -40.04 -8.54 -2.67
CA PRO A 611 -41.41 -9.06 -2.76
C PRO A 611 -42.33 -8.49 -1.68
N ALA A 612 -41.88 -8.46 -0.42
CA ALA A 612 -42.71 -7.92 0.64
C ALA A 612 -42.87 -6.39 0.53
N ARG A 613 -41.86 -5.66 0.05
CA ARG A 613 -41.99 -4.22 -0.23
C ARG A 613 -43.08 -3.94 -1.27
N ALA A 614 -43.12 -4.73 -2.34
CA ALA A 614 -44.18 -4.62 -3.35
C ALA A 614 -45.57 -4.97 -2.79
N ALA A 615 -45.66 -5.90 -1.84
CA ALA A 615 -46.90 -6.22 -1.16
C ALA A 615 -47.37 -5.06 -0.23
N ASP A 616 -46.46 -4.45 0.52
CA ASP A 616 -46.75 -3.31 1.40
C ASP A 616 -47.25 -2.09 0.60
N GLU A 617 -46.61 -1.79 -0.53
CA GLU A 617 -47.04 -0.70 -1.42
C GLU A 617 -48.43 -0.97 -2.00
N ARG A 618 -48.71 -2.20 -2.46
CA ARG A 618 -50.07 -2.57 -2.93
C ARG A 618 -51.13 -2.41 -1.84
N ALA A 619 -50.82 -2.86 -0.62
CA ALA A 619 -51.73 -2.71 0.52
C ALA A 619 -52.00 -1.23 0.85
N LEU A 620 -50.99 -0.35 0.71
CA LEU A 620 -51.19 1.09 0.84
C LEU A 620 -52.13 1.63 -0.24
N GLN A 621 -51.93 1.25 -1.51
CA GLN A 621 -52.79 1.69 -2.60
C GLN A 621 -54.25 1.24 -2.40
N GLU A 622 -54.46 0.01 -1.95
CA GLU A 622 -55.78 -0.53 -1.62
C GLU A 622 -56.44 0.24 -0.45
N ALA A 623 -55.66 0.57 0.59
CA ALA A 623 -56.14 1.34 1.72
C ALA A 623 -56.54 2.78 1.31
N LEU A 624 -55.74 3.46 0.50
CA LEU A 624 -56.05 4.80 -0.03
C LEU A 624 -57.33 4.77 -0.88
N ALA A 625 -57.50 3.75 -1.72
CA ALA A 625 -58.73 3.57 -2.51
C ALA A 625 -59.95 3.27 -1.62
N ALA A 626 -59.77 2.56 -0.50
CA ALA A 626 -60.84 2.35 0.48
C ALA A 626 -61.25 3.66 1.18
N VAL A 627 -60.28 4.49 1.60
CA VAL A 627 -60.54 5.81 2.20
C VAL A 627 -61.31 6.70 1.22
N GLN A 628 -60.87 6.80 -0.04
CA GLN A 628 -61.56 7.59 -1.06
C GLN A 628 -63.02 7.13 -1.27
N ARG A 629 -63.28 5.82 -1.24
CA ARG A 629 -64.65 5.28 -1.31
C ARG A 629 -65.48 5.68 -0.10
N ILE A 630 -64.91 5.62 1.10
CA ILE A 630 -65.59 6.03 2.34
C ILE A 630 -65.90 7.54 2.32
N ASP A 631 -64.94 8.37 1.89
CA ASP A 631 -65.16 9.82 1.78
C ASP A 631 -66.25 10.16 0.77
N ALA A 632 -66.28 9.47 -0.38
CA ALA A 632 -67.36 9.63 -1.35
C ALA A 632 -68.73 9.22 -0.78
N GLN A 633 -68.79 8.13 -0.02
CA GLN A 633 -70.02 7.69 0.66
C GLN A 633 -70.46 8.69 1.74
N LEU A 634 -69.54 9.22 2.54
CA LEU A 634 -69.81 10.23 3.55
C LEU A 634 -70.32 11.54 2.91
N ALA A 635 -69.71 11.98 1.82
CA ALA A 635 -70.15 13.14 1.06
C ALA A 635 -71.58 12.92 0.49
N GLN A 636 -71.87 11.72 -0.03
CA GLN A 636 -73.20 11.36 -0.49
C GLN A 636 -74.24 11.34 0.64
N ILE A 637 -73.88 10.81 1.81
CA ILE A 637 -74.74 10.81 3.01
C ILE A 637 -75.03 12.25 3.47
N ALA A 638 -74.00 13.11 3.51
CA ALA A 638 -74.15 14.51 3.89
C ALA A 638 -75.01 15.30 2.89
N ALA A 639 -74.79 15.11 1.59
CA ALA A 639 -75.58 15.74 0.53
C ALA A 639 -77.02 15.21 0.45
N GLY A 640 -77.28 14.00 0.94
CA GLY A 640 -78.61 13.39 1.02
C GLY A 640 -79.50 13.92 2.15
N GLY A 641 -79.00 14.81 3.01
CA GLY A 641 -79.74 15.40 4.14
C GLY A 641 -81.07 16.07 3.74
N PRO A 642 -81.11 16.97 2.74
CA PRO A 642 -82.34 17.62 2.29
C PRO A 642 -83.36 16.63 1.71
N ALA A 643 -82.91 15.69 0.89
CA ALA A 643 -83.77 14.67 0.27
C ALA A 643 -84.38 13.72 1.30
N ARG A 644 -83.63 13.35 2.35
CA ARG A 644 -84.15 12.55 3.47
C ARG A 644 -85.12 13.35 4.35
N ALA A 645 -84.87 14.64 4.57
CA ALA A 645 -85.80 15.51 5.29
C ALA A 645 -87.13 15.66 4.54
N ASP A 646 -87.10 15.84 3.22
CA ASP A 646 -88.31 15.92 2.39
C ASP A 646 -89.07 14.59 2.33
N ALA A 647 -88.37 13.45 2.23
CA ALA A 647 -89.00 12.13 2.31
C ALA A 647 -89.66 11.89 3.67
N ALA A 648 -88.99 12.23 4.77
CA ALA A 648 -89.58 12.14 6.12
C ALA A 648 -90.79 13.06 6.27
N ARG A 649 -90.75 14.26 5.68
CA ARG A 649 -91.88 15.20 5.66
C ARG A 649 -93.08 14.64 4.91
N ARG A 650 -92.87 14.00 3.75
CA ARG A 650 -93.93 13.34 2.97
C ARG A 650 -94.54 12.18 3.73
N ILE A 651 -93.73 11.29 4.32
CA ILE A 651 -94.23 10.17 5.13
C ILE A 651 -95.03 10.68 6.34
N GLY A 652 -94.55 11.75 7.00
CA GLY A 652 -95.29 12.40 8.09
C GLY A 652 -96.63 12.99 7.63
N GLN A 653 -96.67 13.63 6.45
CA GLN A 653 -97.89 14.16 5.85
C GLN A 653 -98.89 13.05 5.49
N GLU A 654 -98.43 11.93 4.95
CA GLU A 654 -99.27 10.75 4.64
C GLU A 654 -99.85 10.12 5.91
N ALA A 655 -99.04 9.99 6.98
CA ALA A 655 -99.51 9.47 8.26
C ALA A 655 -100.59 10.39 8.90
N VAL A 656 -100.39 11.70 8.84
CA VAL A 656 -101.38 12.70 9.30
C VAL A 656 -102.64 12.67 8.44
N ALA A 657 -102.52 12.52 7.13
CA ALA A 657 -103.66 12.41 6.23
C ALA A 657 -104.49 11.15 6.50
N CYS A 658 -103.85 10.01 6.76
CA CYS A 658 -104.54 8.78 7.17
C CYS A 658 -105.25 8.95 8.52
N ALA A 659 -104.56 9.50 9.53
CA ALA A 659 -105.18 9.76 10.84
C ALA A 659 -106.36 10.75 10.73
N GLY A 660 -106.20 11.80 9.92
CA GLY A 660 -107.24 12.77 9.62
C GLY A 660 -108.43 12.16 8.90
N ALA A 661 -108.21 11.30 7.90
CA ALA A 661 -109.27 10.60 7.19
C ALA A 661 -110.05 9.65 8.13
N VAL A 662 -109.35 8.92 9.00
CA VAL A 662 -109.99 8.07 10.03
C VAL A 662 -110.83 8.93 10.98
N ALA A 663 -110.29 10.03 11.48
CA ALA A 663 -111.02 10.95 12.36
C ALA A 663 -112.24 11.57 11.68
N LEU A 664 -112.12 11.97 10.40
CA LEU A 664 -113.22 12.53 9.62
C LEU A 664 -114.32 11.47 9.38
N THR A 665 -113.93 10.22 9.13
CA THR A 665 -114.87 9.10 8.94
C THR A 665 -115.60 8.80 10.24
N ILE A 666 -114.91 8.82 11.38
CA ILE A 666 -115.54 8.68 12.71
C ILE A 666 -116.51 9.84 12.96
N ALA A 667 -116.13 11.07 12.63
CA ALA A 667 -116.97 12.26 12.80
C ALA A 667 -118.20 12.27 11.88
N THR A 668 -118.08 11.83 10.62
CA THR A 668 -119.22 11.73 9.70
C THR A 668 -120.17 10.60 10.08
N VAL A 669 -119.64 9.45 10.51
CA VAL A 669 -120.48 8.36 11.06
C VAL A 669 -121.22 8.83 12.31
N ALA A 670 -120.56 9.58 13.20
CA ALA A 670 -121.21 10.16 14.37
C ALA A 670 -122.30 11.20 14.01
N ALA A 671 -122.09 12.02 12.97
CA ALA A 671 -123.04 13.04 12.52
C ALA A 671 -124.23 12.48 11.72
N VAL A 672 -124.12 11.28 11.14
CA VAL A 672 -125.22 10.60 10.42
C VAL A 672 -126.10 9.76 11.37
N LEU A 673 -125.58 9.41 12.54
CA LEU A 673 -126.27 8.56 13.54
C LEU A 673 -126.89 9.36 14.71
N GLY A 674 -126.74 10.68 14.74
CA GLY A 674 -127.43 11.60 15.65
C GLY A 674 -128.34 12.54 14.87
#